data_AF-A0A374VN35-F1
#
_entry.id   AF-A0A374VN35-F1
#
_cell.length_a   1.000
_cell.length_b   1.000
_cell.length_c   1.000
_cell.angle_alpha   90.00
_cell.angle_beta   90.00
_cell.angle_gamma   90.00
#
_symmetry.space_group_name_H-M   'P 1'
#
loop_
_entity.id
_entity.type
_entity.pdbx_description
1 polymer ?
#
loop_
_entity_poly.entity_id
_entity_poly.type
_entity_poly.pdbx_seq_one_letter_code
_entity_poly.pdbx_strand_id
1 'polypeptide(L)'
;MSFQDVFVFQGENEPVQQNTTVTGNQNPYYGHPNQQVYPNINMPQSCIPQQEQNSSIQALSQMVNQSLAYVNQATNDLKVSQEENQMLRMHLENMKRTKKEQPDLFTINSSNIGICVHNGNRTTIGRIKINSVRNYAICDENSYKNVFQIAYQDTIGNPRTTVITEKELTEKKLVSRFPGFTYVCSSSKMADRFLAWYITSMYQNDFADMIPYHAGFSTYMKEEKEYAKFYCNDGSIPPEILLCCSENIRSNYMTGDKKAPEKIKSYVEKYLNKPEKRMLYIISLCGIFSSILDDIHYLPKQIVVISYPNTDSARQAAFFLQGFNRGQTPISFDTNKAKIRRVFQSTKDDTIVINDCNIIDNEARRNEALHYILALHEDNETLPHCTAILSNFASSVLEKDNKIYISLSDDFYTEMTQEEEHKMCYALNCITRYLIDIACENFSEFKKFILSTCKRLIQQKNIVNEICQDIHTELPNMQSNISFAAIQSIASFVELQLSHSFNSNDVSNFLLHSYIEANAISADNDDVIVNDFSAVLRQCIQSGDISIVLHSKEMNYVAGAYQLIVKDDLIMLEECTIRNVILPKMKTTNSVHNIIKALDHVGLLHATKKKRYPLTVYQNGAAQRVTFLAMESEGIFDKTLCLKIQESKYAAWFSETAPAEHLLPIATNRLGEKVYQRYEFEKADNMHCFYLGQSGSGKTNSLTERMCSLFRAGQKIVILDTSDSFTRAAMLQNLSAGRDDHAKALADQFITENVTFHKVEELGVPVDLLNLQYPSVPETKRKIIDAIVSAHIQNMGKVQKAALRTGISDLMENRSVNMIDLYERLTDESMSDSLVMQFEDMLSCFLEYASSDRSWGEFFDDSKGIIVISTDAVSCSSGSALVDMLLMSLFYTQRNNPTQHIAVFIDEIQNQNFSPNGAISQILKEGRKYHISLNYATQFLPSNNKDLLKVINLAALRVFLQPDTISAKSISKAIGVPVTELTSMEQASVTSMAIFTTTKNTA
;
A
#
# COMPACT_ATOMS: atom_id res chain seq x y z
N MET A 1 -1.89 -8.75 24.62
CA MET A 1 -2.38 -8.57 23.24
C MET A 1 -2.52 -9.96 22.65
N SER A 2 -3.73 -10.30 22.22
CA SER A 2 -4.13 -11.66 21.80
C SER A 2 -3.55 -12.00 20.43
N PHE A 3 -3.14 -13.26 20.26
CA PHE A 3 -2.69 -13.89 19.01
C PHE A 3 -3.79 -14.00 17.92
N GLN A 4 -4.90 -13.26 18.05
CA GLN A 4 -6.06 -13.31 17.15
C GLN A 4 -5.87 -12.52 15.86
N ASP A 5 -4.94 -11.56 15.80
CA ASP A 5 -4.90 -10.58 14.71
C ASP A 5 -3.93 -10.91 13.56
N VAL A 6 -3.17 -12.01 13.63
CA VAL A 6 -2.09 -12.30 12.64
C VAL A 6 -2.58 -13.06 11.39
N PHE A 7 -3.77 -13.68 11.42
CA PHE A 7 -4.29 -14.47 10.30
C PHE A 7 -5.69 -14.05 9.85
N VAL A 8 -5.92 -12.74 9.74
CA VAL A 8 -7.07 -12.18 9.02
C VAL A 8 -6.55 -11.52 7.75
N PHE A 9 -6.96 -12.03 6.59
CA PHE A 9 -6.77 -11.35 5.31
C PHE A 9 -7.70 -10.12 5.27
N GLN A 10 -7.13 -8.94 5.47
CA GLN A 10 -7.66 -7.68 4.94
C GLN A 10 -6.50 -6.89 4.36
N GLY A 11 -6.69 -6.40 3.14
CA GLY A 11 -5.86 -5.37 2.54
C GLY A 11 -6.48 -4.01 2.80
N GLU A 12 -5.64 -3.03 3.11
CA GLU A 12 -5.64 -1.66 2.56
C GLU A 12 -4.50 -0.88 3.25
N ASN A 13 -3.70 -0.19 2.43
CA ASN A 13 -2.55 0.61 2.86
C ASN A 13 -2.95 2.09 2.78
N GLU A 14 -2.92 2.82 3.90
CA GLU A 14 -2.67 4.26 3.91
C GLU A 14 -1.58 4.61 4.95
N PRO A 15 -0.70 5.59 4.65
CA PRO A 15 0.46 5.89 5.48
C PRO A 15 0.19 7.07 6.43
N VAL A 16 0.60 6.95 7.68
CA VAL A 16 0.78 8.12 8.57
C VAL A 16 2.21 8.16 9.08
N GLN A 17 2.91 9.24 8.73
CA GLN A 17 4.20 9.64 9.26
C GLN A 17 4.07 10.08 10.72
N GLN A 18 5.00 9.66 11.58
CA GLN A 18 5.41 10.48 12.73
C GLN A 18 6.93 10.46 12.91
N ASN A 19 7.45 11.69 13.01
CA ASN A 19 8.79 12.08 13.37
C ASN A 19 9.21 11.54 14.75
N THR A 20 10.46 11.10 14.87
CA THR A 20 11.28 11.44 16.05
C THR A 20 12.77 11.26 15.73
N THR A 21 13.45 12.38 15.52
CA THR A 21 14.89 12.56 15.66
C THR A 21 15.26 12.53 17.15
N VAL A 22 16.37 11.87 17.51
CA VAL A 22 17.54 12.49 18.18
C VAL A 22 18.65 11.44 18.38
N THR A 23 19.72 11.71 17.65
CA THR A 23 21.16 11.42 17.80
C THR A 23 21.70 10.72 19.06
N GLY A 24 22.59 9.74 18.84
CA GLY A 24 23.63 9.31 19.77
C GLY A 24 24.93 8.98 19.02
N ASN A 25 25.88 9.91 19.01
CA ASN A 25 27.23 9.74 18.45
C ASN A 25 28.18 9.23 19.53
N GLN A 26 29.07 8.30 19.15
CA GLN A 26 30.15 7.78 19.98
C GLN A 26 31.50 8.47 19.70
N ASN A 27 32.24 8.73 20.80
CA ASN A 27 33.71 8.84 20.98
C ASN A 27 34.49 10.07 20.45
N PRO A 28 35.70 10.40 20.99
CA PRO A 28 36.37 9.99 22.25
C PRO A 28 37.07 11.13 23.08
N TYR A 29 37.48 10.78 24.30
CA TYR A 29 38.56 11.28 25.20
C TYR A 29 39.41 12.55 24.87
N TYR A 30 39.59 13.44 25.87
CA TYR A 30 40.87 13.84 26.54
C TYR A 30 40.69 14.94 27.64
N GLY A 31 41.21 14.71 28.87
CA GLY A 31 42.01 15.70 29.65
C GLY A 31 41.44 16.60 30.79
N HIS A 32 41.49 16.12 32.06
CA HIS A 32 42.11 16.73 33.27
C HIS A 32 41.65 18.10 33.92
N PRO A 33 42.01 18.42 35.21
CA PRO A 33 41.05 18.74 36.30
C PRO A 33 41.25 20.07 37.08
N ASN A 34 40.31 20.40 37.99
CA ASN A 34 40.48 20.81 39.41
C ASN A 34 39.52 21.90 39.92
N GLN A 35 38.85 21.64 41.04
CA GLN A 35 38.46 22.64 42.05
C GLN A 35 38.49 22.03 43.46
N GLN A 36 39.02 22.79 44.42
CA GLN A 36 39.14 22.51 45.86
C GLN A 36 37.92 23.00 46.65
N VAL A 37 37.68 22.37 47.81
CA VAL A 37 36.85 22.86 48.93
C VAL A 37 37.59 22.61 50.25
N TYR A 38 37.53 23.54 51.20
CA TYR A 38 38.14 23.50 52.55
C TYR A 38 37.24 22.83 53.62
N PRO A 39 37.83 22.36 54.74
CA PRO A 39 37.21 22.55 56.07
C PRO A 39 38.20 22.87 57.21
N ASN A 40 37.65 23.05 58.43
CA ASN A 40 38.20 23.75 59.61
C ASN A 40 38.41 22.80 60.82
N ILE A 41 39.17 23.24 61.86
CA ILE A 41 39.01 23.01 63.35
C ILE A 41 40.31 22.77 64.18
N ASN A 42 40.56 23.72 65.11
CA ASN A 42 41.08 23.80 66.51
C ASN A 42 42.26 22.99 67.14
N MET A 43 42.99 23.74 68.01
CA MET A 43 44.12 23.38 68.92
C MET A 43 43.72 23.11 70.40
N PRO A 44 44.69 22.72 71.28
CA PRO A 44 44.70 23.07 72.72
C PRO A 44 46.04 23.65 73.29
N GLN A 45 45.98 24.27 74.48
CA GLN A 45 47.01 25.05 75.23
C GLN A 45 47.69 24.31 76.41
N SER A 46 48.89 24.76 76.86
CA SER A 46 49.33 24.74 78.29
C SER A 46 50.52 25.68 78.62
N CYS A 47 50.61 26.16 79.87
CA CYS A 47 51.33 27.35 80.43
C CYS A 47 52.70 27.07 81.12
N ILE A 48 53.65 28.05 81.21
CA ILE A 48 54.58 28.37 82.37
C ILE A 48 55.15 29.85 82.25
N PRO A 49 55.89 30.49 83.21
CA PRO A 49 55.51 31.69 84.01
C PRO A 49 56.29 33.02 83.75
N GLN A 50 55.95 34.07 84.50
CA GLN A 50 55.68 35.45 84.03
C GLN A 50 56.75 36.57 84.23
N GLN A 51 58.01 36.31 84.65
CA GLN A 51 58.97 37.40 84.90
C GLN A 51 60.23 37.43 84.01
N GLU A 52 60.60 36.34 83.35
CA GLU A 52 61.64 36.33 82.29
C GLU A 52 61.04 36.43 80.88
N GLN A 53 59.71 36.34 80.78
CA GLN A 53 58.96 36.56 79.55
C GLN A 53 58.99 38.04 79.13
N ASN A 54 58.88 39.02 80.03
CA ASN A 54 58.58 40.39 79.60
C ASN A 54 59.72 41.14 78.87
N SER A 55 61.00 40.89 79.19
CA SER A 55 62.13 41.51 78.46
C SER A 55 62.44 40.79 77.15
N SER A 56 62.37 39.46 77.16
CA SER A 56 62.59 38.60 75.99
C SER A 56 61.44 38.70 75.00
N ILE A 57 60.19 38.79 75.46
CA ILE A 57 58.99 38.98 74.63
C ILE A 57 58.94 40.38 74.04
N GLN A 58 59.45 41.44 74.70
CA GLN A 58 59.51 42.77 74.05
C GLN A 58 60.54 42.81 72.92
N ALA A 59 61.72 42.20 73.11
CA ALA A 59 62.74 42.12 72.06
C ALA A 59 62.31 41.18 70.91
N LEU A 60 61.73 40.00 71.23
CA LEU A 60 61.15 39.10 70.22
C LEU A 60 59.92 39.70 69.55
N SER A 61 59.05 40.45 70.25
CA SER A 61 57.90 41.12 69.61
C SER A 61 58.34 42.26 68.71
N GLN A 62 59.40 43.00 69.04
CA GLN A 62 59.96 43.99 68.11
C GLN A 62 60.59 43.34 66.89
N MET A 63 61.33 42.24 67.06
CA MET A 63 61.91 41.50 65.93
C MET A 63 60.84 40.78 65.09
N VAL A 64 59.79 40.22 65.71
CA VAL A 64 58.64 39.62 65.03
C VAL A 64 57.82 40.69 64.34
N ASN A 65 57.59 41.86 64.94
CA ASN A 65 56.88 42.96 64.26
C ASN A 65 57.71 43.57 63.12
N GLN A 66 59.03 43.67 63.25
CA GLN A 66 59.90 44.09 62.13
C GLN A 66 59.96 43.05 61.02
N SER A 67 60.05 41.76 61.35
CA SER A 67 60.03 40.69 60.34
C SER A 67 58.64 40.51 59.73
N LEU A 68 57.56 40.70 60.47
CA LEU A 68 56.18 40.72 59.95
C LEU A 68 55.95 41.97 59.09
N ALA A 69 56.51 43.13 59.45
CA ALA A 69 56.49 44.31 58.60
C ALA A 69 57.30 44.09 57.31
N TYR A 70 58.48 43.47 57.39
CA TYR A 70 59.28 43.10 56.22
C TYR A 70 58.60 42.03 55.36
N VAL A 71 57.95 41.04 55.97
CA VAL A 71 57.19 40.01 55.24
C VAL A 71 55.94 40.62 54.64
N ASN A 72 55.21 41.50 55.33
CA ASN A 72 54.05 42.20 54.77
C ASN A 72 54.46 43.17 53.66
N GLN A 73 55.60 43.84 53.79
CA GLN A 73 56.16 44.69 52.76
C GLN A 73 56.63 43.85 51.57
N ALA A 74 57.37 42.76 51.78
CA ALA A 74 57.76 41.85 50.71
C ALA A 74 56.57 41.12 50.07
N THR A 75 55.51 40.84 50.83
CA THR A 75 54.27 40.24 50.32
C THR A 75 53.47 41.26 49.53
N ASN A 76 53.41 42.53 49.97
CA ASN A 76 52.81 43.61 49.21
C ASN A 76 53.63 43.93 47.96
N ASP A 77 54.96 43.96 48.04
CA ASP A 77 55.85 44.17 46.89
C ASP A 77 55.76 43.00 45.91
N LEU A 78 55.62 41.76 46.40
CA LEU A 78 55.36 40.59 45.56
C LEU A 78 53.97 40.67 44.94
N LYS A 79 52.95 41.17 45.66
CA LYS A 79 51.59 41.35 45.16
C LYS A 79 51.53 42.45 44.11
N VAL A 80 52.21 43.58 44.34
CA VAL A 80 52.41 44.67 43.39
C VAL A 80 53.20 44.18 42.18
N SER A 81 54.27 43.41 42.37
CA SER A 81 55.05 42.84 41.27
C SER A 81 54.28 41.74 40.51
N GLN A 82 53.40 41.00 41.18
CA GLN A 82 52.48 40.05 40.54
C GLN A 82 51.39 40.76 39.76
N GLU A 83 50.82 41.85 40.30
CA GLU A 83 49.87 42.72 39.61
C GLU A 83 50.53 43.44 38.43
N GLU A 84 51.76 43.95 38.58
CA GLU A 84 52.57 44.51 37.50
C GLU A 84 52.93 43.46 36.46
N ASN A 85 53.27 42.22 36.86
CA ASN A 85 53.49 41.13 35.91
C ASN A 85 52.19 40.69 35.24
N GLN A 86 51.04 40.73 35.91
CA GLN A 86 49.73 40.47 35.32
C GLN A 86 49.34 41.58 34.36
N MET A 87 49.62 42.83 34.70
CA MET A 87 49.43 44.00 33.85
C MET A 87 50.40 44.00 32.68
N LEU A 88 51.66 43.59 32.86
CA LEU A 88 52.64 43.39 31.79
C LEU A 88 52.27 42.21 30.91
N ARG A 89 51.71 41.12 31.44
CA ARG A 89 51.17 40.00 30.66
C ARG A 89 49.91 40.40 29.91
N MET A 90 48.99 41.14 30.54
CA MET A 90 47.83 41.73 29.87
C MET A 90 48.24 42.80 28.86
N HIS A 91 49.32 43.55 29.10
CA HIS A 91 49.86 44.53 28.17
C HIS A 91 50.64 43.85 27.04
N LEU A 92 51.33 42.73 27.29
CA LEU A 92 51.95 41.89 26.26
C LEU A 92 50.90 41.12 25.46
N GLU A 93 49.81 40.66 26.07
CA GLU A 93 48.65 40.08 25.38
C GLU A 93 47.89 41.16 24.62
N ASN A 94 47.69 42.34 25.18
CA ASN A 94 47.10 43.49 24.49
C ASN A 94 48.03 44.00 23.39
N MET A 95 49.35 43.97 23.55
CA MET A 95 50.33 44.30 22.51
C MET A 95 50.41 43.20 21.45
N LYS A 96 50.23 41.92 21.80
CA LYS A 96 50.08 40.82 20.84
C LYS A 96 48.74 40.88 20.11
N ARG A 97 47.66 41.34 20.77
CA ARG A 97 46.35 41.65 20.17
C ARG A 97 46.44 42.88 19.26
N THR A 98 47.07 43.98 19.70
CA THR A 98 47.23 45.21 18.88
C THR A 98 48.27 45.06 17.77
N LYS A 99 49.32 44.23 17.89
CA LYS A 99 50.17 43.83 16.75
C LYS A 99 49.48 42.88 15.78
N LYS A 100 48.38 42.22 16.17
CA LYS A 100 47.56 41.37 15.28
C LYS A 100 46.37 42.08 14.66
N GLU A 101 46.11 43.35 15.00
CA GLU A 101 44.89 44.05 14.57
C GLU A 101 45.15 45.51 14.16
N GLN A 102 46.16 45.77 13.32
CA GLN A 102 45.94 46.78 12.28
C GLN A 102 45.32 46.07 11.07
N PRO A 103 44.09 46.44 10.66
CA PRO A 103 43.48 45.83 9.49
C PRO A 103 44.35 46.11 8.26
N ASP A 104 44.57 45.09 7.43
CA ASP A 104 45.19 45.24 6.11
C ASP A 104 44.40 46.30 5.33
N LEU A 105 45.04 47.42 5.00
CA LEU A 105 44.39 48.48 4.25
C LEU A 105 44.58 48.18 2.76
N PHE A 106 43.53 47.68 2.13
CA PHE A 106 43.53 47.38 0.70
C PHE A 106 43.17 48.63 -0.10
N THR A 107 43.87 48.83 -1.23
CA THR A 107 43.60 49.89 -2.20
C THR A 107 43.85 49.38 -3.62
N ILE A 108 43.29 50.06 -4.60
CA ILE A 108 43.55 49.81 -6.03
C ILE A 108 44.03 51.11 -6.67
N ASN A 109 45.09 51.01 -7.47
CA ASN A 109 45.58 52.15 -8.23
C ASN A 109 44.87 52.29 -9.60
N SER A 110 45.16 53.38 -10.32
CA SER A 110 44.59 53.67 -11.64
C SER A 110 44.90 52.61 -12.71
N SER A 111 45.89 51.74 -12.50
CA SER A 111 46.25 50.62 -13.39
C SER A 111 45.55 49.30 -13.03
N ASN A 112 44.59 49.30 -12.09
CA ASN A 112 43.89 48.14 -11.55
C ASN A 112 44.80 47.14 -10.82
N ILE A 113 45.87 47.63 -10.18
CA ILE A 113 46.76 46.81 -9.36
C ILE A 113 46.35 46.94 -7.90
N GLY A 114 46.03 45.80 -7.27
CA GLY A 114 45.74 45.72 -5.85
C GLY A 114 46.98 45.90 -4.99
N ILE A 115 46.88 46.74 -3.96
CA ILE A 115 47.96 47.04 -3.02
C ILE A 115 47.42 46.84 -1.60
N CYS A 116 48.14 46.04 -0.80
CA CYS A 116 47.93 45.93 0.64
C CYS A 116 48.91 46.86 1.36
N VAL A 117 48.43 47.66 2.31
CA VAL A 117 49.25 48.42 3.26
C VAL A 117 49.09 47.79 4.63
N HIS A 118 50.16 47.18 5.13
CA HIS A 118 50.21 46.59 6.47
C HIS A 118 51.42 47.15 7.22
N ASN A 119 51.20 47.80 8.37
CA ASN A 119 52.25 48.45 9.18
C ASN A 119 53.16 49.39 8.36
N GLY A 120 52.61 50.14 7.41
CA GLY A 120 53.34 51.07 6.55
C GLY A 120 54.08 50.44 5.35
N ASN A 121 54.18 49.11 5.28
CA ASN A 121 54.76 48.40 4.14
C ASN A 121 53.71 48.19 3.04
N ARG A 122 54.05 48.56 1.81
CA ARG A 122 53.21 48.36 0.62
C ARG A 122 53.57 47.05 -0.06
N THR A 123 52.60 46.15 -0.19
CA THR A 123 52.75 44.89 -0.92
C THR A 123 51.82 44.88 -2.13
N THR A 124 52.39 44.69 -3.31
CA THR A 124 51.63 44.49 -4.55
C THR A 124 51.00 43.10 -4.55
N ILE A 125 49.71 43.03 -4.83
CA ILE A 125 48.94 41.78 -4.82
C ILE A 125 48.84 41.19 -6.21
N GLY A 126 48.31 41.95 -7.17
CA GLY A 126 48.09 41.48 -8.54
C GLY A 126 47.19 42.44 -9.30
N ARG A 127 47.15 42.30 -10.64
CA ARG A 127 46.28 43.09 -11.49
C ARG A 127 44.95 42.38 -11.70
N ILE A 128 43.84 43.04 -11.36
CA ILE A 128 42.48 42.58 -11.62
C ILE A 128 41.54 43.79 -11.60
N LYS A 129 40.60 43.83 -12.53
CA LYS A 129 39.54 44.84 -12.54
C LYS A 129 38.20 44.16 -12.36
N ILE A 130 37.52 44.39 -11.25
CA ILE A 130 36.12 43.96 -11.10
C ILE A 130 35.27 45.02 -11.78
N ASN A 131 34.47 44.61 -12.76
CA ASN A 131 33.59 45.50 -13.51
C ASN A 131 32.22 45.61 -12.84
N SER A 132 31.68 44.49 -12.33
CA SER A 132 30.41 44.47 -11.62
C SER A 132 30.31 43.27 -10.68
N VAL A 133 29.51 43.43 -9.62
CA VAL A 133 29.12 42.39 -8.67
C VAL A 133 27.59 42.43 -8.58
N ARG A 134 26.92 41.32 -8.88
CA ARG A 134 25.46 41.19 -8.72
C ARG A 134 25.15 40.12 -7.67
N ASN A 135 24.24 40.44 -6.75
CA ASN A 135 23.79 39.52 -5.71
C ASN A 135 22.44 38.88 -6.09
N TYR A 136 22.37 37.55 -6.02
CA TYR A 136 21.17 36.76 -6.21
C TYR A 136 20.86 36.01 -4.93
N ALA A 137 19.63 36.16 -4.42
CA ALA A 137 19.13 35.37 -3.30
C ALA A 137 18.36 34.17 -3.88
N ILE A 138 19.00 33.00 -3.91
CA ILE A 138 18.41 31.79 -4.50
C ILE A 138 17.68 31.03 -3.40
N CYS A 139 16.37 30.92 -3.51
CA CYS A 139 15.54 30.19 -2.55
C CYS A 139 15.73 28.68 -2.68
N ASP A 140 15.72 28.03 -1.53
CA ASP A 140 15.63 26.59 -1.32
C ASP A 140 14.31 26.30 -0.58
N GLU A 141 13.94 25.03 -0.38
CA GLU A 141 12.62 24.64 0.19
C GLU A 141 12.22 25.43 1.44
N ASN A 142 13.18 25.72 2.32
CA ASN A 142 12.94 26.41 3.59
C ASN A 142 13.93 27.55 3.90
N SER A 143 14.77 27.96 2.94
CA SER A 143 15.81 28.97 3.17
C SER A 143 16.21 29.67 1.88
N TYR A 144 17.19 30.56 1.92
CA TYR A 144 17.83 31.08 0.72
C TYR A 144 19.35 31.13 0.88
N LYS A 145 20.05 31.06 -0.25
CA LYS A 145 21.51 31.22 -0.33
C LYS A 145 21.85 32.43 -1.19
N ASN A 146 22.73 33.28 -0.70
CA ASN A 146 23.26 34.39 -1.48
C ASN A 146 24.40 33.91 -2.39
N VAL A 147 24.28 34.27 -3.66
CA VAL A 147 25.22 33.92 -4.72
C VAL A 147 25.58 35.18 -5.49
N PHE A 148 26.89 35.42 -5.63
CA PHE A 148 27.41 36.61 -6.28
C PHE A 148 27.96 36.28 -7.67
N GLN A 149 27.40 36.91 -8.69
CA GLN A 149 27.97 36.90 -10.04
C GLN A 149 28.96 38.05 -10.19
N ILE A 150 30.16 37.75 -10.64
CA ILE A 150 31.25 38.71 -10.72
C ILE A 150 31.76 38.77 -12.16
N ALA A 151 31.61 39.93 -12.80
CA ALA A 151 32.24 40.21 -14.07
C ALA A 151 33.55 40.95 -13.83
N TYR A 152 34.67 40.43 -14.33
CA TYR A 152 35.99 40.99 -14.10
C TYR A 152 36.89 40.90 -15.35
N GLN A 153 37.96 41.68 -15.38
CA GLN A 153 39.06 41.51 -16.32
C GLN A 153 40.21 40.80 -15.62
N ASP A 154 40.71 39.75 -16.26
CA ASP A 154 41.84 38.97 -15.76
C ASP A 154 43.16 39.76 -15.80
N THR A 155 44.27 39.15 -15.37
CA THR A 155 45.56 39.86 -15.25
C THR A 155 46.08 40.42 -16.57
N ILE A 156 45.69 39.83 -17.71
CA ILE A 156 46.08 40.25 -19.06
C ILE A 156 45.03 41.19 -19.67
N GLY A 157 43.82 41.23 -19.11
CA GLY A 157 42.74 42.15 -19.48
C GLY A 157 41.54 41.48 -20.16
N ASN A 158 41.49 40.16 -20.23
CA ASN A 158 40.37 39.46 -20.86
C ASN A 158 39.13 39.51 -19.95
N PRO A 159 37.93 39.78 -20.50
CA PRO A 159 36.70 39.74 -19.73
C PRO A 159 36.36 38.30 -19.34
N ARG A 160 35.96 38.11 -18.08
CA ARG A 160 35.56 36.82 -17.50
C ARG A 160 34.39 37.01 -16.54
N THR A 161 33.64 35.95 -16.33
CA THR A 161 32.59 35.84 -15.31
C THR A 161 32.88 34.69 -14.38
N THR A 162 32.54 34.85 -13.11
CA THR A 162 32.58 33.78 -12.12
C THR A 162 31.44 33.92 -11.12
N VAL A 163 31.15 32.85 -10.41
CA VAL A 163 30.10 32.78 -9.39
C VAL A 163 30.73 32.31 -8.08
N ILE A 164 30.42 33.02 -6.99
CA ILE A 164 30.86 32.67 -5.64
C ILE A 164 29.68 32.68 -4.67
N THR A 165 29.76 31.87 -3.63
CA THR A 165 28.79 31.82 -2.54
C THR A 165 29.16 32.79 -1.41
N GLU A 166 28.19 33.21 -0.61
CA GLU A 166 28.44 33.99 0.61
C GLU A 166 29.41 33.29 1.59
N LYS A 167 29.35 31.96 1.67
CA LYS A 167 30.28 31.16 2.45
C LYS A 167 31.72 31.30 1.97
N GLU A 168 31.96 31.21 0.66
CA GLU A 168 33.30 31.37 0.07
C GLU A 168 33.84 32.79 0.25
N LEU A 169 32.96 33.80 0.17
CA LEU A 169 33.28 35.20 0.44
C LEU A 169 33.68 35.41 1.91
N THR A 170 32.94 34.82 2.84
CA THR A 170 33.18 34.91 4.30
C THR A 170 34.45 34.15 4.72
N GLU A 171 34.65 32.94 4.18
CA GLU A 171 35.83 32.11 4.42
C GLU A 171 37.09 32.63 3.72
N LYS A 172 36.94 33.55 2.76
CA LYS A 172 38.02 34.16 1.96
C LYS A 172 38.84 33.08 1.26
N LYS A 173 38.17 32.26 0.44
CA LYS A 173 38.78 31.24 -0.43
C LYS A 173 38.31 31.49 -1.87
N LEU A 174 38.84 32.54 -2.48
CA LEU A 174 38.32 33.13 -3.71
C LEU A 174 39.24 32.94 -4.91
N VAL A 175 40.56 32.93 -4.73
CA VAL A 175 41.54 32.88 -5.84
C VAL A 175 41.27 31.71 -6.80
N SER A 176 40.88 30.54 -6.30
CA SER A 176 40.52 29.37 -7.11
C SER A 176 39.31 29.59 -8.04
N ARG A 177 38.44 30.55 -7.71
CA ARG A 177 37.25 30.92 -8.48
C ARG A 177 37.53 32.00 -9.54
N PHE A 178 38.71 32.60 -9.56
CA PHE A 178 39.08 33.65 -10.53
C PHE A 178 40.13 33.13 -11.53
N PRO A 179 39.75 32.33 -12.53
CA PRO A 179 40.66 31.90 -13.58
C PRO A 179 41.29 33.10 -14.30
N GLY A 180 42.59 33.02 -14.59
CA GLY A 180 43.36 34.10 -15.23
C GLY A 180 43.78 35.24 -14.29
N PHE A 181 43.41 35.20 -13.01
CA PHE A 181 43.99 36.10 -12.01
C PHE A 181 45.30 35.54 -11.46
N THR A 182 46.40 36.22 -11.75
CA THR A 182 47.74 35.89 -11.23
C THR A 182 48.13 36.92 -10.18
N TYR A 183 48.34 36.46 -8.95
CA TYR A 183 48.85 37.28 -7.85
C TYR A 183 50.38 37.13 -7.73
N VAL A 184 51.05 38.20 -7.29
CA VAL A 184 52.50 38.32 -7.10
C VAL A 184 52.90 38.39 -5.62
N CYS A 185 51.92 38.49 -4.71
CA CYS A 185 52.18 38.47 -3.27
C CYS A 185 52.59 37.07 -2.77
N SER A 186 53.31 37.01 -1.66
CA SER A 186 53.90 35.77 -1.10
C SER A 186 52.89 34.75 -0.55
N SER A 187 51.60 35.11 -0.42
CA SER A 187 50.57 34.23 0.11
C SER A 187 49.25 34.37 -0.64
N SER A 188 48.66 33.25 -1.04
CA SER A 188 47.30 33.20 -1.61
C SER A 188 46.26 33.81 -0.67
N LYS A 189 46.41 33.61 0.66
CA LYS A 189 45.50 34.18 1.67
C LYS A 189 45.44 35.71 1.61
N MET A 190 46.53 36.38 1.23
CA MET A 190 46.54 37.84 1.07
C MET A 190 45.75 38.25 -0.18
N ALA A 191 45.90 37.51 -1.28
CA ALA A 191 45.12 37.71 -2.50
C ALA A 191 43.63 37.42 -2.29
N ASP A 192 43.28 36.37 -1.55
CA ASP A 192 41.90 36.04 -1.16
C ASP A 192 41.24 37.15 -0.34
N ARG A 193 41.94 37.67 0.68
CA ARG A 193 41.45 38.78 1.51
C ARG A 193 41.24 40.06 0.70
N PHE A 194 42.12 40.32 -0.26
CA PHE A 194 41.97 41.44 -1.19
C PHE A 194 40.78 41.28 -2.12
N LEU A 195 40.59 40.10 -2.72
CA LEU A 195 39.41 39.84 -3.56
C LEU A 195 38.13 40.00 -2.75
N ALA A 196 38.07 39.46 -1.53
CA ALA A 196 36.91 39.62 -0.65
C ALA A 196 36.62 41.09 -0.32
N TRP A 197 37.66 41.87 0.01
CA TRP A 197 37.52 43.32 0.20
C TRP A 197 37.05 44.02 -1.06
N TYR A 198 37.64 43.73 -2.23
CA TYR A 198 37.31 44.41 -3.48
C TYR A 198 35.86 44.13 -3.88
N ILE A 199 35.42 42.87 -3.80
CA ILE A 199 34.03 42.48 -4.06
C ILE A 199 33.09 43.18 -3.09
N THR A 200 33.38 43.15 -1.79
CA THR A 200 32.54 43.78 -0.75
C THR A 200 32.51 45.30 -0.90
N SER A 201 33.59 45.93 -1.37
CA SER A 201 33.65 47.38 -1.60
C SER A 201 32.87 47.83 -2.85
N MET A 202 32.72 46.93 -3.82
CA MET A 202 31.91 47.15 -5.03
C MET A 202 30.44 46.81 -4.81
N TYR A 203 30.16 46.01 -3.78
CA TYR A 203 28.81 45.71 -3.30
C TYR A 203 28.25 46.91 -2.53
N GLN A 204 27.46 47.73 -3.20
CA GLN A 204 26.52 48.63 -2.52
C GLN A 204 25.33 47.76 -2.06
N ASN A 205 24.68 48.07 -0.93
CA ASN A 205 23.52 47.34 -0.39
C ASN A 205 22.28 47.41 -1.32
N ASP A 206 22.41 46.99 -2.57
CA ASP A 206 21.31 46.85 -3.50
C ASP A 206 20.54 45.56 -3.16
N PHE A 207 19.21 45.65 -3.29
CA PHE A 207 18.31 44.51 -3.10
C PHE A 207 18.78 43.32 -3.95
N ALA A 208 19.03 42.18 -3.31
CA ALA A 208 19.36 40.94 -4.01
C ALA A 208 18.17 40.53 -4.91
N ASP A 209 18.45 40.13 -6.15
CA ASP A 209 17.40 39.60 -7.03
C ASP A 209 17.01 38.21 -6.50
N MET A 210 15.80 38.11 -5.94
CA MET A 210 15.33 36.92 -5.24
C MET A 210 14.75 35.92 -6.24
N ILE A 211 15.46 34.82 -6.49
CA ILE A 211 15.01 33.75 -7.38
C ILE A 211 14.24 32.73 -6.54
N PRO A 212 12.95 32.45 -6.84
CA PRO A 212 12.11 31.55 -6.06
C PRO A 212 12.52 30.09 -6.22
N TYR A 213 12.00 29.23 -5.33
CA TYR A 213 12.22 27.78 -5.38
C TYR A 213 11.44 27.09 -6.51
N HIS A 214 10.31 27.67 -6.96
CA HIS A 214 9.51 27.16 -8.09
C HIS A 214 9.44 28.20 -9.21
N ALA A 215 9.36 27.74 -10.46
CA ALA A 215 9.04 28.60 -11.60
C ALA A 215 7.64 29.24 -11.43
N GLY A 216 7.44 30.40 -12.06
CA GLY A 216 6.17 31.14 -11.98
C GLY A 216 6.31 32.56 -11.45
N PHE A 217 5.19 33.10 -10.98
CA PHE A 217 5.09 34.43 -10.39
C PHE A 217 5.61 34.47 -8.95
N SER A 218 6.42 35.48 -8.67
CA SER A 218 6.81 35.92 -7.34
C SER A 218 6.34 37.36 -7.15
N THR A 219 5.49 37.59 -6.14
CA THR A 219 4.99 38.92 -5.79
C THR A 219 5.82 39.52 -4.66
N TYR A 220 5.96 40.84 -4.67
CA TYR A 220 6.65 41.58 -3.61
C TYR A 220 6.09 43.00 -3.49
N MET A 221 6.20 43.56 -2.29
CA MET A 221 5.72 44.91 -1.98
C MET A 221 6.88 45.90 -2.03
N LYS A 222 6.70 47.02 -2.72
CA LYS A 222 7.63 48.16 -2.71
C LYS A 222 6.84 49.46 -2.67
N GLU A 223 7.14 50.33 -1.71
CA GLU A 223 6.48 51.64 -1.56
C GLU A 223 4.94 51.55 -1.56
N GLU A 224 4.39 50.58 -0.81
CA GLU A 224 2.94 50.30 -0.70
C GLU A 224 2.26 49.85 -2.01
N LYS A 225 3.03 49.60 -3.08
CA LYS A 225 2.54 49.00 -4.33
C LYS A 225 3.00 47.55 -4.47
N GLU A 226 2.11 46.74 -5.02
CA GLU A 226 2.35 45.33 -5.29
C GLU A 226 2.95 45.16 -6.69
N TYR A 227 4.09 44.47 -6.76
CA TYR A 227 4.81 44.14 -7.98
C TYR A 227 4.91 42.63 -8.11
N ALA A 228 5.12 42.16 -9.34
CA ALA A 228 5.42 40.76 -9.59
C ALA A 228 6.54 40.62 -10.61
N LYS A 229 7.26 39.50 -10.52
CA LYS A 229 8.22 39.06 -11.51
C LYS A 229 8.02 37.58 -11.79
N PHE A 230 8.14 37.20 -13.05
CA PHE A 230 8.01 35.82 -13.48
C PHE A 230 9.39 35.18 -13.68
N TYR A 231 9.62 34.01 -13.08
CA TYR A 231 10.89 33.29 -13.13
C TYR A 231 10.70 31.93 -13.80
N CYS A 232 11.51 31.63 -14.81
CA CYS A 232 11.60 30.31 -15.44
C CYS A 232 12.93 30.16 -16.19
N ASN A 233 13.20 28.98 -16.76
CA ASN A 233 14.37 28.78 -17.61
C ASN A 233 14.11 29.31 -19.03
N ASP A 234 14.46 30.57 -19.24
CA ASP A 234 14.12 31.28 -20.46
C ASP A 234 15.27 32.09 -21.07
N GLY A 235 16.47 31.90 -20.52
CA GLY A 235 17.67 32.64 -20.89
C GLY A 235 17.82 34.01 -20.21
N SER A 236 16.85 34.49 -19.42
CA SER A 236 16.99 35.73 -18.64
C SER A 236 17.89 35.54 -17.42
N ILE A 237 17.86 34.34 -16.81
CA ILE A 237 18.76 33.95 -15.73
C ILE A 237 20.12 33.57 -16.33
N PRO A 238 21.24 34.17 -15.91
CA PRO A 238 22.56 33.81 -16.41
C PRO A 238 22.85 32.31 -16.23
N PRO A 239 23.47 31.62 -17.22
CA PRO A 239 23.68 30.17 -17.15
C PRO A 239 24.39 29.69 -15.89
N GLU A 240 25.37 30.46 -15.39
CA GLU A 240 26.12 30.10 -14.18
C GLU A 240 25.27 30.24 -12.90
N ILE A 241 24.29 31.15 -12.90
CA ILE A 241 23.32 31.33 -11.82
C ILE A 241 22.20 30.28 -11.91
N LEU A 242 21.76 29.95 -13.13
CA LEU A 242 20.77 28.91 -13.37
C LEU A 242 21.22 27.56 -12.79
N LEU A 243 22.51 27.20 -12.91
CA LEU A 243 23.09 26.00 -12.29
C LEU A 243 22.96 25.95 -10.77
N CYS A 244 22.82 27.11 -10.11
CA CYS A 244 22.64 27.19 -8.67
C CYS A 244 21.17 27.11 -8.24
N CYS A 245 20.22 27.24 -9.17
CA CYS A 245 18.78 27.22 -8.93
C CYS A 245 18.24 25.79 -8.73
N SER A 246 17.04 25.71 -8.13
CA SER A 246 16.33 24.44 -7.93
C SER A 246 16.04 23.72 -9.25
N GLU A 247 15.80 22.42 -9.19
CA GLU A 247 15.35 21.66 -10.37
C GLU A 247 14.03 22.23 -10.91
N ASN A 248 13.12 22.68 -10.05
CA ASN A 248 11.82 23.27 -10.42
C ASN A 248 11.93 24.57 -11.23
N ILE A 249 13.08 25.26 -11.20
CA ILE A 249 13.37 26.38 -12.10
C ILE A 249 14.06 25.86 -13.37
N ARG A 250 15.07 24.99 -13.21
CA ARG A 250 15.91 24.52 -14.33
C ARG A 250 15.13 23.69 -15.35
N SER A 251 14.19 22.87 -14.91
CA SER A 251 13.43 21.94 -15.75
C SER A 251 12.21 22.58 -16.42
N ASN A 252 11.83 23.80 -16.07
CA ASN A 252 10.65 24.49 -16.60
C ASN A 252 11.08 25.56 -17.59
N TYR A 253 11.21 25.16 -18.87
CA TYR A 253 11.68 26.05 -19.94
C TYR A 253 10.54 26.71 -20.72
N MET A 254 10.74 27.97 -21.09
CA MET A 254 9.83 28.74 -21.94
C MET A 254 10.62 29.47 -23.04
N THR A 255 10.73 28.85 -24.20
CA THR A 255 11.51 29.36 -25.34
C THR A 255 10.79 30.49 -26.05
N GLY A 256 11.29 31.72 -26.01
CA GLY A 256 10.72 32.82 -26.78
C GLY A 256 11.46 34.13 -26.52
N ASP A 257 11.65 34.93 -27.57
CA ASP A 257 12.25 36.25 -27.41
C ASP A 257 11.17 37.32 -27.29
N LYS A 258 11.52 38.49 -26.75
CA LYS A 258 10.69 39.68 -26.88
C LYS A 258 10.51 40.01 -28.37
N LYS A 259 9.27 40.03 -28.85
CA LYS A 259 8.91 40.41 -30.22
C LYS A 259 8.06 41.67 -30.21
N ALA A 260 8.07 42.40 -31.32
CA ALA A 260 7.20 43.55 -31.51
C ALA A 260 5.72 43.14 -31.50
N PRO A 261 4.80 43.98 -31.00
CA PRO A 261 3.37 43.66 -30.90
C PRO A 261 2.74 43.19 -32.23
N GLU A 262 3.16 43.73 -33.38
CA GLU A 262 2.65 43.34 -34.69
C GLU A 262 3.01 41.88 -35.02
N LYS A 263 4.19 41.43 -34.60
CA LYS A 263 4.62 40.05 -34.80
C LYS A 263 3.82 39.11 -33.90
N ILE A 264 3.54 39.51 -32.66
CA ILE A 264 2.68 38.76 -31.73
C ILE A 264 1.28 38.59 -32.33
N LYS A 265 0.68 39.67 -32.85
CA LYS A 265 -0.63 39.62 -33.54
C LYS A 265 -0.62 38.64 -34.70
N SER A 266 0.43 38.65 -35.53
CA SER A 266 0.56 37.68 -36.64
C SER A 266 0.63 36.22 -36.18
N TYR A 267 1.20 35.95 -34.99
CA TYR A 267 1.22 34.60 -34.42
C TYR A 267 -0.15 34.18 -33.89
N VAL A 268 -0.88 35.09 -33.25
CA VAL A 268 -2.25 34.85 -32.78
C VAL A 268 -3.16 34.51 -33.95
N GLU A 269 -3.15 35.33 -35.00
CA GLU A 269 -3.98 35.11 -36.20
C GLU A 269 -3.64 33.79 -36.91
N LYS A 270 -2.37 33.39 -36.90
CA LYS A 270 -1.91 32.15 -37.53
C LYS A 270 -2.25 30.90 -36.72
N TYR A 271 -1.99 30.90 -35.41
CA TYR A 271 -2.01 29.69 -34.59
C TYR A 271 -3.21 29.60 -33.65
N LEU A 272 -3.84 30.71 -33.30
CA LEU A 272 -5.08 30.79 -32.50
C LEU A 272 -6.27 31.16 -33.41
N ASN A 273 -6.34 30.50 -34.56
CA ASN A 273 -7.29 30.80 -35.63
C ASN A 273 -8.67 30.14 -35.48
N LYS A 274 -8.84 29.28 -34.46
CA LYS A 274 -10.08 28.55 -34.18
C LYS A 274 -10.52 28.74 -32.72
N PRO A 275 -11.83 28.71 -32.41
CA PRO A 275 -12.33 28.80 -31.04
C PRO A 275 -11.73 27.74 -30.10
N GLU A 276 -11.60 26.49 -30.55
CA GLU A 276 -11.01 25.39 -29.77
C GLU A 276 -9.56 25.69 -29.38
N LYS A 277 -8.76 26.17 -30.35
CA LYS A 277 -7.34 26.52 -30.14
C LYS A 277 -7.20 27.69 -29.17
N ARG A 278 -8.09 28.70 -29.27
CA ARG A 278 -8.15 29.82 -28.33
C ARG A 278 -8.51 29.34 -26.94
N MET A 279 -9.52 28.48 -26.81
CA MET A 279 -9.96 27.92 -25.54
C MET A 279 -8.83 27.17 -24.82
N LEU A 280 -8.18 26.22 -25.50
CA LEU A 280 -7.06 25.47 -24.93
C LEU A 280 -5.89 26.37 -24.53
N TYR A 281 -5.60 27.39 -25.32
CA TYR A 281 -4.56 28.37 -25.00
C TYR A 281 -4.92 29.26 -23.79
N ILE A 282 -6.18 29.69 -23.66
CA ILE A 282 -6.62 30.45 -22.48
C ILE A 282 -6.58 29.57 -21.22
N ILE A 283 -6.91 28.28 -21.29
CA ILE A 283 -6.73 27.34 -20.18
C ILE A 283 -5.25 27.29 -19.76
N SER A 284 -4.33 27.20 -20.74
CA SER A 284 -2.88 27.27 -20.49
C SER A 284 -2.50 28.54 -19.72
N LEU A 285 -3.04 29.70 -20.14
CA LEU A 285 -2.81 30.97 -19.46
C LEU A 285 -3.42 31.02 -18.06
N CYS A 286 -4.57 30.39 -17.82
CA CYS A 286 -5.12 30.25 -16.47
C CYS A 286 -4.17 29.45 -15.57
N GLY A 287 -3.51 28.43 -16.11
CA GLY A 287 -2.41 27.73 -15.43
C GLY A 287 -1.24 28.67 -15.13
N ILE A 288 -0.74 29.42 -16.11
CA ILE A 288 0.35 30.41 -15.94
C ILE A 288 0.03 31.47 -14.87
N PHE A 289 -1.21 31.94 -14.81
CA PHE A 289 -1.66 32.96 -13.86
C PHE A 289 -2.30 32.36 -12.59
N SER A 290 -2.14 31.05 -12.35
CA SER A 290 -2.88 30.34 -11.30
C SER A 290 -2.59 30.86 -9.89
N SER A 291 -1.35 31.22 -9.53
CA SER A 291 -1.07 31.81 -8.21
C SER A 291 -1.78 33.15 -7.99
N ILE A 292 -1.95 33.93 -9.06
CA ILE A 292 -2.67 35.21 -8.98
C ILE A 292 -4.16 34.96 -8.86
N LEU A 293 -4.70 34.01 -9.63
CA LEU A 293 -6.10 33.59 -9.55
C LEU A 293 -6.44 32.99 -8.17
N ASP A 294 -5.53 32.23 -7.58
CA ASP A 294 -5.68 31.65 -6.25
C ASP A 294 -5.67 32.72 -5.15
N ASP A 295 -4.74 33.68 -5.24
CA ASP A 295 -4.65 34.82 -4.31
C ASP A 295 -5.91 35.71 -4.32
N ILE A 296 -6.61 35.78 -5.46
CA ILE A 296 -7.92 36.46 -5.54
C ILE A 296 -9.12 35.53 -5.34
N HIS A 297 -8.90 34.25 -5.01
CA HIS A 297 -9.89 33.21 -4.76
C HIS A 297 -10.79 32.84 -5.96
N TYR A 298 -10.24 32.91 -7.17
CA TYR A 298 -10.91 32.54 -8.43
C TYR A 298 -10.11 31.51 -9.25
N LEU A 299 -9.26 30.68 -8.62
CA LEU A 299 -8.57 29.59 -9.31
C LEU A 299 -9.59 28.56 -9.86
N PRO A 300 -9.56 28.21 -11.16
CA PRO A 300 -10.36 27.12 -11.70
C PRO A 300 -9.90 25.78 -11.13
N LYS A 301 -10.71 25.21 -10.22
CA LYS A 301 -10.48 23.87 -9.64
C LYS A 301 -11.18 22.74 -10.40
N GLN A 302 -11.88 23.02 -11.50
CA GLN A 302 -12.43 21.94 -12.32
C GLN A 302 -11.36 21.39 -13.25
N ILE A 303 -11.34 20.06 -13.37
CA ILE A 303 -10.43 19.38 -14.29
C ILE A 303 -10.97 19.56 -15.72
N VAL A 304 -10.11 20.03 -16.62
CA VAL A 304 -10.48 20.14 -18.04
C VAL A 304 -10.28 18.78 -18.70
N VAL A 305 -11.35 18.17 -19.20
CA VAL A 305 -11.31 16.88 -19.88
C VAL A 305 -11.55 17.09 -21.36
N ILE A 306 -10.60 16.67 -22.18
CA ILE A 306 -10.58 16.95 -23.61
C ILE A 306 -10.67 15.64 -24.37
N SER A 307 -11.77 15.45 -25.08
CA SER A 307 -11.93 14.36 -26.03
C SER A 307 -11.41 14.79 -27.40
N TYR A 308 -10.82 13.82 -28.11
CA TYR A 308 -10.13 14.07 -29.36
C TYR A 308 -10.45 12.98 -30.40
N PRO A 309 -10.50 13.35 -31.69
CA PRO A 309 -10.84 12.41 -32.76
C PRO A 309 -9.70 11.42 -33.08
N ASN A 310 -8.46 11.84 -32.89
CA ASN A 310 -7.27 11.02 -33.14
C ASN A 310 -6.08 11.44 -32.26
N THR A 311 -5.05 10.59 -32.21
CA THR A 311 -3.85 10.80 -31.38
C THR A 311 -3.06 12.05 -31.76
N ASP A 312 -3.08 12.44 -33.04
CA ASP A 312 -2.38 13.64 -33.51
C ASP A 312 -3.07 14.91 -32.99
N SER A 313 -4.40 14.90 -32.92
CA SER A 313 -5.18 15.95 -32.27
C SER A 313 -4.87 16.05 -30.79
N ALA A 314 -4.75 14.93 -30.08
CA ALA A 314 -4.34 14.92 -28.66
C ALA A 314 -2.96 15.53 -28.46
N ARG A 315 -1.99 15.14 -29.29
CA ARG A 315 -0.62 15.68 -29.25
C ARG A 315 -0.60 17.18 -29.54
N GLN A 316 -1.30 17.64 -30.58
CA GLN A 316 -1.37 19.05 -30.92
C GLN A 316 -2.11 19.87 -29.85
N ALA A 317 -3.16 19.31 -29.22
CA ALA A 317 -3.85 19.93 -28.09
C ALA A 317 -2.94 20.10 -26.87
N ALA A 318 -2.08 19.11 -26.57
CA ALA A 318 -1.06 19.24 -25.53
C ALA A 318 -0.14 20.44 -25.76
N PHE A 319 0.23 20.71 -27.02
CA PHE A 319 1.03 21.88 -27.37
C PHE A 319 0.32 23.19 -27.06
N PHE A 320 -1.01 23.27 -27.07
CA PHE A 320 -1.74 24.49 -26.69
C PHE A 320 -1.82 24.68 -25.18
N LEU A 321 -1.99 23.58 -24.43
CA LEU A 321 -2.20 23.55 -22.98
C LEU A 321 -0.93 23.75 -22.15
N GLN A 322 0.21 23.23 -22.59
CA GLN A 322 1.48 23.30 -21.85
C GLN A 322 2.02 24.73 -21.76
N GLY A 323 2.11 25.30 -20.56
CA GLY A 323 2.74 26.60 -20.33
C GLY A 323 4.26 26.50 -20.36
N PHE A 324 4.83 25.56 -19.61
CA PHE A 324 6.25 25.19 -19.70
C PHE A 324 6.45 23.96 -20.58
N ASN A 325 7.68 23.79 -21.04
CA ASN A 325 8.12 22.58 -21.75
C ASN A 325 7.31 22.25 -23.01
N ARG A 326 6.69 23.27 -23.62
CA ARG A 326 5.81 23.12 -24.78
C ARG A 326 6.51 22.34 -25.90
N GLY A 327 5.86 21.28 -26.37
CA GLY A 327 6.42 20.37 -27.39
C GLY A 327 6.93 19.04 -26.82
N GLN A 328 7.11 18.92 -25.50
CA GLN A 328 7.43 17.65 -24.86
C GLN A 328 6.19 16.79 -24.64
N THR A 329 6.37 15.47 -24.66
CA THR A 329 5.30 14.53 -24.36
C THR A 329 4.81 14.73 -22.92
N PRO A 330 3.50 14.98 -22.70
CA PRO A 330 2.93 15.09 -21.37
C PRO A 330 3.06 13.77 -20.59
N ILE A 331 2.82 13.83 -19.28
CA ILE A 331 2.65 12.61 -18.48
C ILE A 331 1.38 11.88 -18.90
N SER A 332 1.25 10.62 -18.51
CA SER A 332 0.19 9.74 -18.97
C SER A 332 -0.29 8.78 -17.88
N PHE A 333 -1.41 8.10 -18.09
CA PHE A 333 -1.98 7.17 -17.10
C PHE A 333 -1.08 5.97 -16.74
N ASP A 334 -0.14 5.59 -17.60
CA ASP A 334 0.87 4.55 -17.34
C ASP A 334 2.15 5.09 -16.67
N THR A 335 2.24 6.41 -16.48
CA THR A 335 3.37 7.02 -15.80
C THR A 335 3.40 6.54 -14.33
N ASN A 336 4.59 6.21 -13.84
CA ASN A 336 4.78 5.78 -12.45
C ASN A 336 4.13 6.76 -11.46
N LYS A 337 3.31 6.24 -10.51
CA LYS A 337 2.59 7.03 -9.49
C LYS A 337 3.50 8.02 -8.74
N ALA A 338 4.74 7.65 -8.41
CA ALA A 338 5.70 8.53 -7.75
C ALA A 338 6.10 9.74 -8.61
N LYS A 339 6.18 9.55 -9.94
CA LYS A 339 6.44 10.64 -10.89
C LYS A 339 5.20 11.53 -11.04
N ILE A 340 4.00 10.97 -11.11
CA ILE A 340 2.74 11.74 -11.14
C ILE A 340 2.63 12.60 -9.87
N ARG A 341 2.81 12.02 -8.68
CA ARG A 341 2.80 12.75 -7.41
C ARG A 341 3.80 13.90 -7.39
N ARG A 342 5.04 13.65 -7.83
CA ARG A 342 6.07 14.70 -7.90
C ARG A 342 5.62 15.87 -8.79
N VAL A 343 5.00 15.60 -9.94
CA VAL A 343 4.49 16.66 -10.84
C VAL A 343 3.46 17.53 -10.11
N PHE A 344 2.45 16.93 -9.47
CA PHE A 344 1.44 17.69 -8.71
C PHE A 344 2.02 18.51 -7.54
N GLN A 345 3.07 18.01 -6.87
CA GLN A 345 3.72 18.72 -5.77
C GLN A 345 4.68 19.84 -6.22
N SER A 346 5.29 19.71 -7.40
CA SER A 346 6.33 20.65 -7.86
C SER A 346 5.83 21.74 -8.82
N THR A 347 4.70 21.48 -9.51
CA THR A 347 4.18 22.37 -10.55
C THR A 347 3.44 23.54 -9.92
N LYS A 348 3.92 24.75 -10.21
CA LYS A 348 3.30 26.02 -9.85
C LYS A 348 3.19 26.87 -11.11
N ASP A 349 2.09 27.61 -11.27
CA ASP A 349 1.90 28.53 -12.39
C ASP A 349 2.05 27.84 -13.76
N ASP A 350 1.41 26.66 -13.91
CA ASP A 350 1.31 25.94 -15.18
C ASP A 350 0.03 25.10 -15.24
N THR A 351 -0.23 24.49 -16.40
CA THR A 351 -1.27 23.47 -16.59
C THR A 351 -0.64 22.08 -16.62
N ILE A 352 -0.98 21.24 -15.65
CA ILE A 352 -0.63 19.82 -15.67
C ILE A 352 -1.44 19.12 -16.76
N VAL A 353 -0.77 18.71 -17.82
CA VAL A 353 -1.38 17.98 -18.94
C VAL A 353 -1.12 16.48 -18.79
N ILE A 354 -2.18 15.69 -18.82
CA ILE A 354 -2.14 14.22 -18.69
C ILE A 354 -2.80 13.59 -19.91
N ASN A 355 -2.11 12.66 -20.56
CA ASN A 355 -2.62 11.94 -21.72
C ASN A 355 -3.12 10.55 -21.35
N ASP A 356 -4.23 10.15 -21.94
CA ASP A 356 -4.68 8.75 -21.91
C ASP A 356 -3.74 7.91 -22.79
N CYS A 357 -3.22 6.84 -22.22
CA CYS A 357 -2.28 5.98 -22.94
C CYS A 357 -3.06 4.90 -23.70
N ASN A 358 -2.92 4.89 -25.03
CA ASN A 358 -3.45 3.85 -25.92
C ASN A 358 -2.97 2.42 -25.59
N ILE A 359 -1.97 2.27 -24.70
CA ILE A 359 -1.38 0.98 -24.30
C ILE A 359 -2.18 0.31 -23.17
N ILE A 360 -3.03 1.05 -22.47
CA ILE A 360 -3.83 0.48 -21.38
C ILE A 360 -5.09 -0.14 -21.97
N ASP A 361 -5.04 -1.41 -22.37
CA ASP A 361 -6.21 -2.17 -22.85
C ASP A 361 -7.21 -2.54 -21.74
N ASN A 362 -6.91 -2.16 -20.48
CA ASN A 362 -7.67 -2.54 -19.30
C ASN A 362 -8.34 -1.31 -18.66
N GLU A 363 -9.66 -1.22 -18.79
CA GLU A 363 -10.49 -0.16 -18.22
C GLU A 363 -10.32 0.00 -16.71
N ALA A 364 -10.11 -1.10 -15.96
CA ALA A 364 -9.90 -1.04 -14.51
C ALA A 364 -8.59 -0.30 -14.15
N ARG A 365 -7.55 -0.44 -14.96
CA ARG A 365 -6.28 0.30 -14.77
C ARG A 365 -6.42 1.78 -15.10
N ARG A 366 -7.21 2.14 -16.13
CA ARG A 366 -7.53 3.54 -16.43
C ARG A 366 -8.34 4.18 -15.30
N ASN A 367 -9.31 3.46 -14.74
CA ASN A 367 -10.06 3.92 -13.56
C ASN A 367 -9.14 4.11 -12.34
N GLU A 368 -8.24 3.16 -12.06
CA GLU A 368 -7.28 3.28 -10.95
C GLU A 368 -6.37 4.51 -11.11
N ALA A 369 -5.84 4.74 -12.32
CA ALA A 369 -5.00 5.90 -12.61
C ALA A 369 -5.79 7.22 -12.47
N LEU A 370 -7.02 7.26 -12.97
CA LEU A 370 -7.90 8.42 -12.88
C LEU A 370 -8.25 8.74 -11.41
N HIS A 371 -8.62 7.73 -10.61
CA HIS A 371 -8.86 7.91 -9.17
C HIS A 371 -7.62 8.44 -8.44
N TYR A 372 -6.43 7.95 -8.80
CA TYR A 372 -5.19 8.45 -8.21
C TYR A 372 -4.92 9.92 -8.56
N ILE A 373 -5.18 10.32 -9.81
CA ILE A 373 -5.05 11.72 -10.25
C ILE A 373 -6.05 12.62 -9.52
N LEU A 374 -7.30 12.17 -9.35
CA LEU A 374 -8.32 12.91 -8.61
C LEU A 374 -7.92 13.13 -7.15
N ALA A 375 -7.43 12.09 -6.48
CA ALA A 375 -6.96 12.19 -5.10
C ALA A 375 -5.81 13.21 -4.96
N LEU A 376 -4.90 13.27 -5.94
CA LEU A 376 -3.83 14.27 -5.95
C LEU A 376 -4.33 15.69 -6.27
N HIS A 377 -5.35 15.81 -7.11
CA HIS A 377 -5.93 17.11 -7.46
C HIS A 377 -6.71 17.73 -6.29
N GLU A 378 -7.33 16.91 -5.45
CA GLU A 378 -8.03 17.34 -4.23
C GLU A 378 -7.08 17.57 -3.03
N ASP A 379 -5.79 17.25 -3.17
CA ASP A 379 -4.79 17.41 -2.11
C ASP A 379 -4.46 18.90 -1.89
N ASN A 380 -4.68 19.35 -0.64
CA ASN A 380 -4.42 20.73 -0.21
C ASN A 380 -2.92 21.08 -0.16
N GLU A 381 -2.02 20.10 -0.28
CA GLU A 381 -0.56 20.33 -0.33
C GLU A 381 -0.05 20.71 -1.73
N THR A 382 -0.92 20.75 -2.75
CA THR A 382 -0.52 21.13 -4.11
C THR A 382 -0.34 22.64 -4.27
N LEU A 383 0.60 23.04 -5.13
CA LEU A 383 0.81 24.45 -5.49
C LEU A 383 -0.25 24.90 -6.50
N PRO A 384 -0.52 26.22 -6.66
CA PRO A 384 -1.48 26.71 -7.64
C PRO A 384 -1.15 26.25 -9.07
N HIS A 385 -2.10 25.54 -9.70
CA HIS A 385 -2.00 25.03 -11.07
C HIS A 385 -3.40 24.77 -11.65
N CYS A 386 -3.47 24.53 -12.97
CA CYS A 386 -4.66 23.95 -13.62
C CYS A 386 -4.38 22.49 -14.03
N THR A 387 -5.42 21.67 -14.17
CA THR A 387 -5.28 20.27 -14.59
C THR A 387 -6.09 20.01 -15.86
N ALA A 388 -5.45 19.42 -16.87
CA ALA A 388 -6.08 19.02 -18.12
C ALA A 388 -5.79 17.55 -18.44
N ILE A 389 -6.83 16.78 -18.75
CA ILE A 389 -6.77 15.38 -19.12
C ILE A 389 -7.22 15.23 -20.58
N LEU A 390 -6.32 14.81 -21.45
CA LEU A 390 -6.60 14.40 -22.82
C LEU A 390 -7.05 12.94 -22.77
N SER A 391 -8.36 12.68 -22.82
CA SER A 391 -8.90 11.32 -22.74
C SER A 391 -10.34 11.25 -23.24
N ASN A 392 -10.61 10.27 -24.11
CA ASN A 392 -11.98 9.87 -24.49
C ASN A 392 -12.65 8.97 -23.44
N PHE A 393 -11.89 8.47 -22.45
CA PHE A 393 -12.37 7.64 -21.36
C PHE A 393 -12.73 8.46 -20.11
N ALA A 394 -11.85 9.36 -19.66
CA ALA A 394 -12.11 10.20 -18.49
C ALA A 394 -13.33 11.11 -18.68
N SER A 395 -13.69 11.40 -19.94
CA SER A 395 -14.87 12.17 -20.30
C SER A 395 -16.17 11.50 -19.89
N SER A 396 -16.25 10.16 -19.87
CA SER A 396 -17.45 9.42 -19.46
C SER A 396 -17.50 9.12 -17.96
N VAL A 397 -16.33 9.04 -17.30
CA VAL A 397 -16.22 8.61 -15.90
C VAL A 397 -16.34 9.75 -14.88
N LEU A 398 -15.78 10.93 -15.17
CA LEU A 398 -15.72 12.02 -14.19
C LEU A 398 -17.09 12.66 -13.94
N GLU A 399 -17.38 13.03 -12.69
CA GLU A 399 -18.62 13.73 -12.32
C GLU A 399 -18.72 15.10 -12.99
N LYS A 400 -19.95 15.51 -13.36
CA LYS A 400 -20.21 16.77 -14.07
C LYS A 400 -19.76 17.99 -13.29
N ASP A 401 -19.90 17.95 -11.97
CA ASP A 401 -19.63 19.12 -11.13
C ASP A 401 -18.15 19.45 -11.03
N ASN A 402 -17.28 18.45 -11.25
CA ASN A 402 -15.84 18.55 -11.05
C ASN A 402 -15.05 18.73 -12.37
N LYS A 403 -15.72 18.81 -13.54
CA LYS A 403 -15.04 18.86 -14.84
C LYS A 403 -15.57 19.92 -15.80
N ILE A 404 -14.68 20.39 -16.68
CA ILE A 404 -15.02 21.12 -17.91
C ILE A 404 -14.78 20.17 -19.08
N TYR A 405 -15.82 19.78 -19.79
CA TYR A 405 -15.70 18.85 -20.92
C TYR A 405 -15.54 19.60 -22.24
N ILE A 406 -14.50 19.31 -23.01
CA ILE A 406 -14.22 19.90 -24.32
C ILE A 406 -14.12 18.79 -25.36
N SER A 407 -14.91 18.89 -26.43
CA SER A 407 -14.80 17.99 -27.59
C SER A 407 -14.07 18.68 -28.73
N LEU A 408 -12.96 18.11 -29.19
CA LEU A 408 -12.24 18.64 -30.36
C LEU A 408 -12.90 18.15 -31.66
N SER A 409 -13.01 19.05 -32.64
CA SER A 409 -13.53 18.74 -33.96
C SER A 409 -12.55 17.88 -34.78
N ASP A 410 -13.05 17.13 -35.76
CA ASP A 410 -12.24 16.31 -36.68
C ASP A 410 -11.19 17.12 -37.44
N ASP A 411 -11.47 18.40 -37.69
CA ASP A 411 -10.60 19.32 -38.40
C ASP A 411 -9.69 20.14 -37.47
N PHE A 412 -9.64 19.82 -36.16
CA PHE A 412 -8.77 20.49 -35.20
C PHE A 412 -7.29 20.33 -35.59
N TYR A 413 -6.88 19.09 -35.91
CA TYR A 413 -5.51 18.78 -36.27
C TYR A 413 -5.13 19.40 -37.62
N THR A 414 -4.01 20.11 -37.61
CA THR A 414 -3.36 20.58 -38.82
C THR A 414 -2.06 19.82 -38.99
N GLU A 415 -1.90 19.09 -40.11
CA GLU A 415 -0.68 18.35 -40.41
C GLU A 415 0.51 19.31 -40.53
N MET A 416 1.57 19.05 -39.78
CA MET A 416 2.74 19.92 -39.66
C MET A 416 4.00 19.06 -39.58
N THR A 417 5.08 19.55 -40.20
CA THR A 417 6.41 18.99 -40.01
C THR A 417 6.92 19.28 -38.59
N GLN A 418 7.92 18.53 -38.10
CA GLN A 418 8.54 18.80 -36.79
C GLN A 418 9.09 20.23 -36.67
N GLU A 419 9.60 20.80 -37.77
CA GLU A 419 10.09 22.18 -37.79
C GLU A 419 8.94 23.19 -37.63
N GLU A 420 7.78 22.92 -38.23
CA GLU A 420 6.60 23.75 -38.11
C GLU A 420 5.96 23.65 -36.71
N GLU A 421 5.93 22.46 -36.12
CA GLU A 421 5.53 22.27 -34.72
C GLU A 421 6.43 23.07 -33.76
N HIS A 422 7.74 23.02 -33.98
CA HIS A 422 8.70 23.80 -33.20
C HIS A 422 8.48 25.31 -33.35
N LYS A 423 8.22 25.78 -34.58
CA LYS A 423 7.87 27.19 -34.86
C LYS A 423 6.56 27.60 -34.17
N MET A 424 5.57 26.71 -34.13
CA MET A 424 4.32 26.97 -33.41
C MET A 424 4.55 27.07 -31.91
N CYS A 425 5.27 26.12 -31.31
CA CYS A 425 5.57 26.15 -29.88
C CYS A 425 6.34 27.43 -29.49
N TYR A 426 7.34 27.81 -30.28
CA TYR A 426 8.09 29.05 -30.12
C TYR A 426 7.18 30.29 -30.25
N ALA A 427 6.27 30.30 -31.23
CA ALA A 427 5.32 31.41 -31.41
C ALA A 427 4.35 31.54 -30.22
N LEU A 428 3.80 30.43 -29.73
CA LEU A 428 2.90 30.41 -28.56
C LEU A 428 3.62 30.89 -27.30
N ASN A 429 4.87 30.47 -27.08
CA ASN A 429 5.69 30.98 -25.99
C ASN A 429 5.99 32.48 -26.13
N CYS A 430 6.23 33.00 -27.34
CA CYS A 430 6.39 34.45 -27.56
C CYS A 430 5.11 35.22 -27.17
N ILE A 431 3.92 34.69 -27.48
CA ILE A 431 2.65 35.29 -27.07
C ILE A 431 2.52 35.26 -25.53
N THR A 432 2.77 34.11 -24.91
CA THR A 432 2.67 33.95 -23.44
C THR A 432 3.61 34.89 -22.70
N ARG A 433 4.87 35.00 -23.14
CA ARG A 433 5.85 35.93 -22.56
C ARG A 433 5.42 37.38 -22.69
N TYR A 434 4.89 37.77 -23.84
CA TYR A 434 4.41 39.14 -24.06
C TYR A 434 3.29 39.49 -23.07
N LEU A 435 2.36 38.57 -22.82
CA LEU A 435 1.28 38.75 -21.85
C LEU A 435 1.78 38.78 -20.40
N ILE A 436 2.75 37.92 -20.04
CA ILE A 436 3.40 37.91 -18.72
C ILE A 436 4.13 39.23 -18.46
N ASP A 437 4.89 39.73 -19.44
CA ASP A 437 5.65 40.98 -19.35
C ASP A 437 4.70 42.16 -19.05
N ILE A 438 3.59 42.28 -19.80
CA ILE A 438 2.56 43.31 -19.57
C ILE A 438 1.93 43.18 -18.19
N ALA A 439 1.60 41.95 -17.77
CA ALA A 439 1.03 41.69 -16.46
C ALA A 439 2.01 42.06 -15.34
N CYS A 440 3.32 41.81 -15.49
CA CYS A 440 4.33 42.20 -14.50
C CYS A 440 4.55 43.72 -14.46
N GLU A 441 4.60 44.39 -15.61
CA GLU A 441 4.82 45.84 -15.71
C GLU A 441 3.72 46.64 -15.00
N ASN A 442 2.46 46.17 -15.06
CA ASN A 442 1.29 46.83 -14.44
C ASN A 442 0.54 45.91 -13.46
N PHE A 443 1.27 45.16 -12.64
CA PHE A 443 0.73 44.07 -11.82
C PHE A 443 -0.49 44.43 -10.97
N SER A 444 -0.42 45.53 -10.21
CA SER A 444 -1.53 45.98 -9.37
C SER A 444 -2.81 46.26 -10.18
N GLU A 445 -2.69 46.82 -11.38
CA GLU A 445 -3.85 47.11 -12.24
C GLU A 445 -4.36 45.85 -12.95
N PHE A 446 -3.45 44.98 -13.39
CA PHE A 446 -3.80 43.66 -13.92
C PHE A 446 -4.61 42.85 -12.90
N LYS A 447 -4.12 42.72 -11.66
CA LYS A 447 -4.79 41.98 -10.58
C LYS A 447 -6.18 42.56 -10.27
N LYS A 448 -6.31 43.89 -10.20
CA LYS A 448 -7.61 44.57 -10.02
C LYS A 448 -8.54 44.33 -11.21
N PHE A 449 -8.04 44.36 -12.44
CA PHE A 449 -8.82 44.10 -13.65
C PHE A 449 -9.41 42.69 -13.64
N ILE A 450 -8.59 41.68 -13.35
CA ILE A 450 -9.04 40.28 -13.26
C ILE A 450 -10.08 40.13 -12.13
N LEU A 451 -9.78 40.63 -10.91
CA LEU A 451 -10.69 40.56 -9.77
C LEU A 451 -12.04 41.24 -10.04
N SER A 452 -12.03 42.45 -10.60
CA SER A 452 -13.26 43.20 -10.91
C SER A 452 -14.07 42.51 -12.00
N THR A 453 -13.40 41.93 -13.00
CA THR A 453 -14.05 41.16 -14.07
C THR A 453 -14.68 39.89 -13.50
N CYS A 454 -13.97 39.09 -12.69
CA CYS A 454 -14.53 37.89 -12.06
C CYS A 454 -15.74 38.22 -11.19
N LYS A 455 -15.64 39.24 -10.32
CA LYS A 455 -16.75 39.70 -9.47
C LYS A 455 -17.97 40.11 -10.30
N ARG A 456 -17.76 40.87 -11.37
CA ARG A 456 -18.83 41.31 -12.27
C ARG A 456 -19.53 40.11 -12.92
N LEU A 457 -18.78 39.15 -13.45
CA LEU A 457 -19.31 37.95 -14.11
C LEU A 457 -20.13 37.06 -13.16
N ILE A 458 -19.72 36.94 -11.89
CA ILE A 458 -20.41 36.11 -10.89
C ILE A 458 -21.63 36.81 -10.28
N GLN A 459 -21.55 38.13 -10.05
CA GLN A 459 -22.65 38.89 -9.43
C GLN A 459 -23.81 39.12 -10.39
N GLN A 460 -23.55 39.19 -11.70
CA GLN A 460 -24.58 39.37 -12.70
C GLN A 460 -25.09 38.01 -13.20
N LYS A 461 -26.11 37.45 -12.52
CA LYS A 461 -26.83 36.22 -12.93
C LYS A 461 -27.27 36.20 -14.41
N ASN A 462 -27.35 37.37 -15.06
CA ASN A 462 -27.86 37.55 -16.42
C ASN A 462 -26.78 37.88 -17.47
N ILE A 463 -25.49 37.99 -17.13
CA ILE A 463 -24.47 38.35 -18.13
C ILE A 463 -24.26 37.27 -19.18
N VAL A 464 -24.46 35.99 -18.82
CA VAL A 464 -24.42 34.88 -19.79
C VAL A 464 -25.45 35.15 -20.90
N ASN A 465 -26.60 35.74 -20.57
CA ASN A 465 -27.63 36.15 -21.53
C ASN A 465 -27.27 37.43 -22.32
N GLU A 466 -26.40 38.32 -21.80
CA GLU A 466 -25.95 39.53 -22.52
C GLU A 466 -24.74 39.27 -23.44
N ILE A 467 -23.82 38.40 -23.02
CA ILE A 467 -22.64 37.99 -23.82
C ILE A 467 -23.07 37.02 -24.93
N CYS A 468 -23.98 36.09 -24.62
CA CYS A 468 -24.52 35.12 -25.56
C CYS A 468 -25.97 35.50 -25.90
N GLN A 469 -26.18 36.20 -27.01
CA GLN A 469 -27.50 36.71 -27.43
C GLN A 469 -28.57 35.61 -27.64
N ASP A 470 -28.21 34.33 -27.62
CA ASP A 470 -29.08 33.21 -28.01
C ASP A 470 -29.19 32.05 -26.98
N ILE A 471 -28.56 32.15 -25.79
CA ILE A 471 -28.46 30.99 -24.88
C ILE A 471 -28.86 31.35 -23.43
N HIS A 472 -30.10 30.97 -23.06
CA HIS A 472 -30.58 31.02 -21.67
C HIS A 472 -30.11 29.80 -20.87
N THR A 473 -28.90 29.83 -20.33
CA THR A 473 -28.40 28.74 -19.47
C THR A 473 -27.80 29.24 -18.15
N GLU A 474 -28.28 28.66 -17.06
CA GLU A 474 -27.62 28.75 -15.76
C GLU A 474 -26.48 27.72 -15.71
N LEU A 475 -25.29 28.17 -15.26
CA LEU A 475 -24.16 27.28 -15.02
C LEU A 475 -24.48 26.33 -13.84
N PRO A 476 -24.03 25.05 -13.89
CA PRO A 476 -24.56 23.98 -13.04
C PRO A 476 -24.27 24.17 -11.55
N ASN A 477 -23.13 24.78 -11.18
CA ASN A 477 -22.74 24.98 -9.79
C ASN A 477 -21.82 26.20 -9.61
N MET A 478 -21.51 26.54 -8.36
CA MET A 478 -20.66 27.68 -8.01
C MET A 478 -19.22 27.54 -8.55
N GLN A 479 -18.69 26.33 -8.59
CA GLN A 479 -17.34 26.10 -9.13
C GLN A 479 -17.28 26.34 -10.64
N SER A 480 -18.33 25.98 -11.38
CA SER A 480 -18.47 26.29 -12.81
C SER A 480 -18.57 27.79 -13.07
N ASN A 481 -19.24 28.53 -12.17
CA ASN A 481 -19.27 29.98 -12.22
C ASN A 481 -17.86 30.59 -11.99
N ILE A 482 -17.10 30.06 -11.03
CA ILE A 482 -15.71 30.47 -10.77
C ILE A 482 -14.82 30.17 -11.98
N SER A 483 -14.86 28.94 -12.50
CA SER A 483 -14.08 28.53 -13.67
C SER A 483 -14.41 29.37 -14.90
N PHE A 484 -15.70 29.60 -15.16
CA PHE A 484 -16.14 30.47 -16.26
C PHE A 484 -15.63 31.90 -16.09
N ALA A 485 -15.80 32.48 -14.90
CA ALA A 485 -15.38 33.85 -14.61
C ALA A 485 -13.86 34.03 -14.77
N ALA A 486 -13.08 33.07 -14.26
CA ALA A 486 -11.63 33.07 -14.37
C ALA A 486 -11.16 32.93 -15.82
N ILE A 487 -11.62 31.91 -16.55
CA ILE A 487 -11.28 31.70 -17.96
C ILE A 487 -11.65 32.93 -18.80
N GLN A 488 -12.85 33.47 -18.59
CA GLN A 488 -13.30 34.64 -19.34
C GLN A 488 -12.57 35.93 -18.95
N SER A 489 -12.16 36.09 -17.69
CA SER A 489 -11.36 37.24 -17.25
C SER A 489 -9.99 37.27 -17.92
N ILE A 490 -9.33 36.11 -18.04
CA ILE A 490 -8.06 35.96 -18.74
C ILE A 490 -8.25 36.18 -20.25
N ALA A 491 -9.31 35.62 -20.84
CA ALA A 491 -9.64 35.88 -22.25
C ALA A 491 -9.88 37.37 -22.53
N SER A 492 -10.57 38.08 -21.63
CA SER A 492 -10.82 39.51 -21.73
C SER A 492 -9.53 40.33 -21.60
N PHE A 493 -8.60 39.89 -20.74
CA PHE A 493 -7.27 40.49 -20.66
C PHE A 493 -6.49 40.31 -21.97
N VAL A 494 -6.52 39.11 -22.56
CA VAL A 494 -5.86 38.84 -23.85
C VAL A 494 -6.44 39.71 -24.96
N GLU A 495 -7.77 39.82 -25.06
CA GLU A 495 -8.45 40.71 -26.00
C GLU A 495 -8.07 42.18 -25.77
N LEU A 496 -7.97 42.63 -24.53
CA LEU A 496 -7.55 44.00 -24.22
C LEU A 496 -6.14 44.31 -24.76
N GLN A 497 -5.21 43.35 -24.69
CA GLN A 497 -3.83 43.54 -25.15
C GLN A 497 -3.65 43.31 -26.66
N LEU A 498 -4.42 42.40 -27.26
CA LEU A 498 -4.23 41.96 -28.65
C LEU A 498 -5.30 42.49 -29.61
N SER A 499 -6.38 43.09 -29.07
CA SER A 499 -7.50 43.70 -29.79
C SER A 499 -8.09 42.77 -30.86
N HIS A 500 -8.42 43.26 -32.05
CA HIS A 500 -9.10 42.53 -33.14
C HIS A 500 -8.46 41.19 -33.57
N SER A 501 -7.22 40.89 -33.18
CA SER A 501 -6.58 39.59 -33.45
C SER A 501 -7.09 38.47 -32.53
N PHE A 502 -7.79 38.79 -31.43
CA PHE A 502 -8.37 37.82 -30.49
C PHE A 502 -9.75 38.28 -30.00
N ASN A 503 -10.78 37.45 -30.17
CA ASN A 503 -12.12 37.71 -29.65
C ASN A 503 -12.39 36.85 -28.41
N SER A 504 -12.61 37.47 -27.24
CA SER A 504 -12.89 36.72 -26.01
C SER A 504 -14.29 36.09 -26.01
N ASN A 505 -15.24 36.60 -26.79
CA ASN A 505 -16.57 36.00 -26.90
C ASN A 505 -16.53 34.60 -27.52
N ASP A 506 -15.56 34.32 -28.40
CA ASP A 506 -15.39 32.98 -28.98
C ASP A 506 -15.06 31.96 -27.87
N VAL A 507 -14.31 32.37 -26.84
CA VAL A 507 -13.96 31.54 -25.68
C VAL A 507 -15.17 31.35 -24.76
N SER A 508 -15.90 32.42 -24.45
CA SER A 508 -17.15 32.35 -23.66
C SER A 508 -18.20 31.46 -24.29
N ASN A 509 -18.47 31.65 -25.59
CA ASN A 509 -19.46 30.87 -26.33
C ASN A 509 -19.07 29.40 -26.35
N PHE A 510 -17.81 29.11 -26.65
CA PHE A 510 -17.30 27.74 -26.68
C PHE A 510 -17.40 27.07 -25.31
N LEU A 511 -17.02 27.76 -24.23
CA LEU A 511 -17.13 27.24 -22.87
C LEU A 511 -18.59 27.03 -22.43
N LEU A 512 -19.51 27.92 -22.81
CA LEU A 512 -20.93 27.74 -22.51
C LEU A 512 -21.52 26.55 -23.27
N HIS A 513 -21.20 26.42 -24.56
CA HIS A 513 -21.56 25.25 -25.37
C HIS A 513 -20.98 23.96 -24.76
N SER A 514 -19.74 24.00 -24.27
CA SER A 514 -19.11 22.87 -23.58
C SER A 514 -19.90 22.43 -22.32
N TYR A 515 -20.37 23.38 -21.51
CA TYR A 515 -21.25 23.06 -20.37
C TYR A 515 -22.63 22.53 -20.80
N ILE A 516 -23.17 23.01 -21.93
CA ILE A 516 -24.43 22.53 -22.49
C ILE A 516 -24.29 21.13 -23.06
N GLU A 517 -23.25 20.86 -23.82
CA GLU A 517 -22.94 19.54 -24.36
C GLU A 517 -22.70 18.55 -23.21
N ALA A 518 -21.96 18.93 -22.16
CA ALA A 518 -21.83 18.11 -20.96
C ALA A 518 -23.19 17.78 -20.29
N ASN A 519 -24.18 18.67 -20.43
CA ASN A 519 -25.55 18.44 -19.97
C ASN A 519 -26.40 17.61 -20.97
N ALA A 520 -26.20 17.78 -22.28
CA ALA A 520 -26.93 17.08 -23.35
C ALA A 520 -26.41 15.65 -23.59
N ILE A 521 -25.10 15.41 -23.44
CA ILE A 521 -24.45 14.09 -23.53
C ILE A 521 -25.01 13.11 -22.50
N SER A 522 -25.68 13.59 -21.44
CA SER A 522 -26.36 12.74 -20.47
C SER A 522 -27.76 12.26 -20.87
N ALA A 523 -28.38 12.83 -21.92
CA ALA A 523 -29.77 12.53 -22.29
C ALA A 523 -29.93 11.64 -23.55
N ASP A 524 -28.91 11.58 -24.42
CA ASP A 524 -28.98 10.85 -25.70
C ASP A 524 -27.75 9.99 -26.01
N ASN A 525 -26.79 9.87 -25.08
CA ASN A 525 -25.72 8.88 -25.23
C ASN A 525 -26.19 7.57 -24.59
N ASP A 526 -26.49 6.57 -25.43
CA ASP A 526 -26.99 5.27 -25.02
C ASP A 526 -26.05 4.62 -23.98
N ASP A 527 -24.73 4.79 -24.12
CA ASP A 527 -23.74 4.27 -23.15
C ASP A 527 -23.83 4.95 -21.78
N VAL A 528 -24.15 6.25 -21.74
CA VAL A 528 -24.30 7.01 -20.48
C VAL A 528 -25.59 6.62 -19.75
N ILE A 529 -26.68 6.42 -20.49
CA ILE A 529 -27.95 5.92 -19.96
C ILE A 529 -27.77 4.49 -19.42
N VAL A 530 -27.06 3.63 -20.15
CA VAL A 530 -26.75 2.26 -19.72
C VAL A 530 -25.87 2.25 -18.47
N ASN A 531 -24.83 3.10 -18.41
CA ASN A 531 -23.95 3.17 -17.25
C ASN A 531 -24.67 3.68 -15.99
N ASP A 532 -25.50 4.71 -16.09
CA ASP A 532 -26.32 5.21 -14.98
C ASP A 532 -27.37 4.17 -14.56
N PHE A 533 -28.03 3.52 -15.53
CA PHE A 533 -28.97 2.42 -15.26
C PHE A 533 -28.28 1.29 -14.48
N SER A 534 -27.10 0.84 -14.92
CA SER A 534 -26.31 -0.19 -14.26
C SER A 534 -25.85 0.22 -12.86
N ALA A 535 -25.46 1.48 -12.65
CA ALA A 535 -25.10 2.02 -11.34
C ALA A 535 -26.30 2.06 -10.38
N VAL A 536 -27.44 2.59 -10.82
CA VAL A 536 -28.67 2.67 -10.00
C VAL A 536 -29.22 1.28 -9.69
N LEU A 537 -29.21 0.36 -10.66
CA LEU A 537 -29.62 -1.03 -10.44
C LEU A 537 -28.73 -1.70 -9.38
N ARG A 538 -27.39 -1.52 -9.45
CA ARG A 538 -26.45 -1.99 -8.42
C ARG A 538 -26.79 -1.42 -7.05
N GLN A 539 -27.01 -0.11 -6.96
CA GLN A 539 -27.37 0.54 -5.70
C GLN A 539 -28.68 -0.01 -5.12
N CYS A 540 -29.71 -0.19 -5.94
CA CYS A 540 -31.01 -0.72 -5.49
C CYS A 540 -30.92 -2.18 -5.00
N ILE A 541 -30.03 -2.98 -5.57
CA ILE A 541 -29.77 -4.34 -5.10
C ILE A 541 -29.03 -4.28 -3.75
N GLN A 542 -28.03 -3.40 -3.62
CA GLN A 542 -27.25 -3.25 -2.38
C GLN A 542 -28.08 -2.71 -1.21
N SER A 543 -29.01 -1.78 -1.46
CA SER A 543 -29.91 -1.23 -0.44
C SER A 543 -31.06 -2.18 -0.07
N GLY A 544 -31.25 -3.28 -0.81
CA GLY A 544 -32.37 -4.21 -0.63
C GLY A 544 -33.69 -3.74 -1.24
N ASP A 545 -33.70 -2.64 -1.98
CA ASP A 545 -34.90 -2.14 -2.69
C ASP A 545 -35.33 -3.06 -3.84
N ILE A 546 -34.39 -3.84 -4.39
CA ILE A 546 -34.64 -4.88 -5.39
C ILE A 546 -34.08 -6.20 -4.86
N SER A 547 -34.95 -7.18 -4.59
CA SER A 547 -34.54 -8.51 -4.13
C SER A 547 -34.15 -9.42 -5.31
N ILE A 548 -33.04 -10.13 -5.19
CA ILE A 548 -32.59 -11.12 -6.19
C ILE A 548 -33.33 -12.45 -5.99
N VAL A 549 -33.85 -13.02 -7.08
CA VAL A 549 -34.52 -14.33 -7.08
C VAL A 549 -33.90 -15.20 -8.19
N LEU A 550 -33.35 -16.36 -7.82
CA LEU A 550 -32.82 -17.31 -8.78
C LEU A 550 -33.97 -18.09 -9.44
N HIS A 551 -33.90 -18.27 -10.76
CA HIS A 551 -34.90 -19.06 -11.49
C HIS A 551 -34.78 -20.54 -11.15
N SER A 552 -35.79 -21.08 -10.48
CA SER A 552 -35.90 -22.50 -10.14
C SER A 552 -37.37 -22.88 -9.94
N LYS A 553 -37.68 -24.18 -9.79
CA LYS A 553 -39.03 -24.63 -9.42
C LYS A 553 -39.42 -24.26 -7.99
N GLU A 554 -38.43 -23.94 -7.16
CA GLU A 554 -38.57 -23.58 -5.75
C GLU A 554 -38.68 -22.06 -5.55
N MET A 555 -38.52 -21.28 -6.63
CA MET A 555 -38.67 -19.83 -6.56
C MET A 555 -40.06 -19.44 -6.08
N ASN A 556 -40.15 -18.29 -5.42
CA ASN A 556 -41.41 -17.67 -5.04
C ASN A 556 -41.51 -16.27 -5.64
N TYR A 557 -42.04 -16.21 -6.86
CA TYR A 557 -42.25 -14.97 -7.58
C TYR A 557 -43.50 -14.25 -7.06
N VAL A 558 -43.39 -12.95 -6.85
CA VAL A 558 -44.49 -12.07 -6.47
C VAL A 558 -44.51 -10.87 -7.41
N ALA A 559 -45.56 -10.76 -8.23
CA ALA A 559 -45.71 -9.67 -9.19
C ALA A 559 -45.72 -8.30 -8.49
N GLY A 560 -44.94 -7.34 -9.00
CA GLY A 560 -44.84 -6.00 -8.43
C GLY A 560 -44.04 -5.90 -7.12
N ALA A 561 -43.45 -7.00 -6.63
CA ALA A 561 -42.57 -6.98 -5.46
C ALA A 561 -41.13 -6.54 -5.78
N TYR A 562 -40.91 -5.93 -6.94
CA TYR A 562 -39.63 -5.37 -7.38
C TYR A 562 -38.47 -6.38 -7.32
N GLN A 563 -38.68 -7.55 -7.93
CA GLN A 563 -37.71 -8.64 -7.93
C GLN A 563 -36.84 -8.63 -9.20
N LEU A 564 -35.56 -8.93 -9.05
CA LEU A 564 -34.64 -9.24 -10.16
C LEU A 564 -34.55 -10.77 -10.30
N ILE A 565 -34.98 -11.31 -11.44
CA ILE A 565 -34.90 -12.74 -11.69
C ILE A 565 -33.61 -13.06 -12.47
N VAL A 566 -32.82 -13.99 -11.97
CA VAL A 566 -31.58 -14.43 -12.63
C VAL A 566 -31.76 -15.84 -13.17
N LYS A 567 -31.52 -16.02 -14.47
CA LYS A 567 -31.58 -17.31 -15.16
C LYS A 567 -30.41 -17.42 -16.12
N ASP A 568 -29.52 -18.37 -15.87
CA ASP A 568 -28.28 -18.54 -16.64
C ASP A 568 -27.50 -17.21 -16.66
N ASP A 569 -27.11 -16.72 -17.84
CA ASP A 569 -26.40 -15.44 -17.99
C ASP A 569 -27.34 -14.23 -18.14
N LEU A 570 -28.65 -14.45 -18.04
CA LEU A 570 -29.68 -13.43 -18.24
C LEU A 570 -30.25 -12.94 -16.91
N ILE A 571 -30.45 -11.62 -16.86
CA ILE A 571 -31.10 -10.93 -15.75
C ILE A 571 -32.43 -10.34 -16.25
N MET A 572 -33.47 -10.46 -15.44
CA MET A 572 -34.83 -10.16 -15.87
C MET A 572 -35.54 -9.25 -14.86
N LEU A 573 -36.10 -8.15 -15.37
CA LEU A 573 -36.86 -7.17 -14.59
C LEU A 573 -38.25 -6.98 -15.16
N GLU A 574 -39.20 -6.70 -14.26
CA GLU A 574 -40.48 -6.15 -14.66
C GLU A 574 -40.33 -4.68 -15.04
N GLU A 575 -41.11 -4.22 -16.02
CA GLU A 575 -41.10 -2.82 -16.42
C GLU A 575 -41.55 -1.89 -15.29
N CYS A 576 -42.44 -2.36 -14.40
CA CYS A 576 -42.83 -1.60 -13.20
C CYS A 576 -41.67 -1.42 -12.21
N THR A 577 -40.75 -2.37 -12.11
CA THR A 577 -39.53 -2.22 -11.29
C THR A 577 -38.65 -1.11 -11.86
N ILE A 578 -38.46 -1.08 -13.18
CA ILE A 578 -37.71 -0.01 -13.84
C ILE A 578 -38.41 1.35 -13.60
N ARG A 579 -39.72 1.41 -13.80
CA ARG A 579 -40.50 2.65 -13.69
C ARG A 579 -40.57 3.22 -12.26
N ASN A 580 -40.76 2.36 -11.27
CA ASN A 580 -41.12 2.79 -9.92
C ASN A 580 -39.93 2.79 -8.94
N VAL A 581 -38.87 2.04 -9.23
CA VAL A 581 -37.71 1.91 -8.33
C VAL A 581 -36.44 2.48 -8.96
N ILE A 582 -36.16 2.14 -10.22
CA ILE A 582 -34.90 2.52 -10.89
C ILE A 582 -34.99 3.94 -11.44
N LEU A 583 -35.99 4.23 -12.27
CA LEU A 583 -36.16 5.51 -12.97
C LEU A 583 -36.18 6.73 -12.03
N PRO A 584 -36.85 6.70 -10.84
CA PRO A 584 -36.83 7.84 -9.93
C PRO A 584 -35.45 8.17 -9.36
N LYS A 585 -34.50 7.24 -9.42
CA LYS A 585 -33.13 7.37 -8.93
C LYS A 585 -32.11 7.63 -10.03
N MET A 586 -32.51 7.52 -11.30
CA MET A 586 -31.65 7.83 -12.45
C MET A 586 -31.52 9.33 -12.66
N LYS A 587 -30.34 9.76 -13.11
CA LYS A 587 -30.00 11.16 -13.37
C LYS A 587 -29.93 11.48 -14.87
N THR A 588 -29.80 10.45 -15.70
CA THR A 588 -29.57 10.55 -17.16
C THR A 588 -30.85 10.57 -17.98
N THR A 589 -31.93 9.95 -17.50
CA THR A 589 -33.21 9.94 -18.22
C THR A 589 -34.41 9.84 -17.29
N ASN A 590 -35.53 10.42 -17.71
CA ASN A 590 -36.84 10.33 -17.05
C ASN A 590 -37.83 9.44 -17.83
N SER A 591 -37.35 8.68 -18.82
CA SER A 591 -38.17 7.88 -19.72
C SER A 591 -37.73 6.41 -19.72
N VAL A 592 -38.64 5.51 -19.31
CA VAL A 592 -38.45 4.05 -19.45
C VAL A 592 -38.19 3.66 -20.90
N HIS A 593 -38.79 4.37 -21.86
CA HIS A 593 -38.59 4.12 -23.28
C HIS A 593 -37.14 4.37 -23.70
N ASN A 594 -36.51 5.43 -23.18
CA ASN A 594 -35.13 5.78 -23.50
C ASN A 594 -34.15 4.77 -22.90
N ILE A 595 -34.42 4.27 -21.69
CA ILE A 595 -33.64 3.17 -21.07
C ILE A 595 -33.68 1.91 -21.95
N ILE A 596 -34.88 1.51 -22.38
CA ILE A 596 -35.05 0.31 -23.23
C ILE A 596 -34.41 0.52 -24.61
N LYS A 597 -34.48 1.72 -25.17
CA LYS A 597 -33.83 2.06 -26.44
C LYS A 597 -32.30 1.97 -26.31
N ALA A 598 -31.74 2.55 -25.26
CA ALA A 598 -30.31 2.54 -25.00
C ALA A 598 -29.75 1.12 -24.77
N LEU A 599 -30.42 0.33 -23.92
CA LEU A 599 -30.03 -1.07 -23.69
C LEU A 599 -30.13 -1.93 -24.96
N ASP A 600 -31.05 -1.61 -25.88
CA ASP A 600 -31.16 -2.29 -27.18
C ASP A 600 -30.02 -1.90 -28.12
N HIS A 601 -29.69 -0.61 -28.18
CA HIS A 601 -28.63 -0.07 -29.04
C HIS A 601 -27.23 -0.56 -28.63
N VAL A 602 -26.96 -0.66 -27.33
CA VAL A 602 -25.69 -1.22 -26.79
C VAL A 602 -25.66 -2.75 -26.86
N GLY A 603 -26.75 -3.40 -27.31
CA GLY A 603 -26.81 -4.84 -27.52
C GLY A 603 -27.01 -5.68 -26.26
N LEU A 604 -27.33 -5.05 -25.12
CA LEU A 604 -27.51 -5.74 -23.83
C LEU A 604 -28.89 -6.36 -23.65
N LEU A 605 -29.90 -6.01 -24.49
CA LEU A 605 -31.23 -6.63 -24.41
C LEU A 605 -31.29 -7.96 -25.15
N HIS A 606 -31.69 -9.01 -24.43
CA HIS A 606 -31.93 -10.32 -25.00
C HIS A 606 -33.33 -10.38 -25.64
N ALA A 607 -33.39 -10.14 -26.95
CA ALA A 607 -34.65 -9.94 -27.67
C ALA A 607 -35.35 -11.24 -28.11
N THR A 608 -36.63 -11.38 -27.74
CA THR A 608 -37.63 -12.08 -28.58
C THR A 608 -38.65 -11.05 -29.11
N LYS A 609 -39.60 -11.45 -29.98
CA LYS A 609 -40.54 -10.52 -30.68
C LYS A 609 -41.02 -9.37 -29.77
N LYS A 610 -40.70 -8.12 -30.14
CA LYS A 610 -41.02 -6.86 -29.43
C LYS A 610 -40.20 -6.56 -28.15
N LYS A 611 -38.95 -7.03 -28.02
CA LYS A 611 -38.04 -6.69 -26.89
C LYS A 611 -38.59 -7.10 -25.51
N ARG A 612 -39.30 -8.22 -25.46
CA ARG A 612 -40.00 -8.73 -24.27
C ARG A 612 -39.82 -10.24 -24.20
N TYR A 613 -39.45 -10.77 -23.04
CA TYR A 613 -39.08 -12.18 -22.86
C TYR A 613 -40.11 -12.92 -21.98
N PRO A 614 -40.86 -13.90 -22.52
CA PRO A 614 -41.82 -14.67 -21.73
C PRO A 614 -41.12 -15.80 -20.96
N LEU A 615 -41.16 -15.75 -19.63
CA LEU A 615 -40.61 -16.75 -18.72
C LEU A 615 -41.70 -17.41 -17.87
N THR A 616 -41.59 -18.72 -17.66
CA THR A 616 -42.41 -19.42 -16.65
C THR A 616 -41.76 -19.27 -15.28
N VAL A 617 -42.47 -18.61 -14.37
CA VAL A 617 -42.09 -18.39 -12.97
C VAL A 617 -43.02 -19.18 -12.05
N TYR A 618 -42.61 -19.41 -10.80
CA TYR A 618 -43.40 -20.17 -9.83
C TYR A 618 -43.76 -19.31 -8.64
N GLN A 619 -45.02 -19.37 -8.21
CA GLN A 619 -45.51 -18.76 -6.98
C GLN A 619 -46.16 -19.86 -6.15
N ASN A 620 -45.63 -20.14 -4.96
CA ASN A 620 -46.06 -21.27 -4.11
C ASN A 620 -46.19 -22.60 -4.88
N GLY A 621 -45.27 -22.88 -5.81
CA GLY A 621 -45.25 -24.09 -6.64
C GLY A 621 -46.20 -24.08 -7.85
N ALA A 622 -47.08 -23.09 -8.00
CA ALA A 622 -47.92 -22.92 -9.19
C ALA A 622 -47.14 -22.22 -10.31
N ALA A 623 -47.14 -22.81 -11.51
CA ALA A 623 -46.46 -22.24 -12.68
C ALA A 623 -47.30 -21.13 -13.33
N GLN A 624 -46.71 -19.97 -13.54
CA GLN A 624 -47.30 -18.84 -14.24
C GLN A 624 -46.36 -18.34 -15.33
N ARG A 625 -46.91 -17.93 -16.49
CA ARG A 625 -46.12 -17.35 -17.58
C ARG A 625 -46.20 -15.82 -17.52
N VAL A 626 -45.06 -15.17 -17.34
CA VAL A 626 -44.92 -13.72 -17.18
C VAL A 626 -43.91 -13.18 -18.19
N THR A 627 -44.06 -11.93 -18.60
CA THR A 627 -43.19 -11.29 -19.59
C THR A 627 -42.28 -10.26 -18.91
N PHE A 628 -40.98 -10.39 -19.12
CA PHE A 628 -39.95 -9.53 -18.53
C PHE A 628 -39.15 -8.77 -19.60
N LEU A 629 -38.39 -7.77 -19.17
CA LEU A 629 -37.23 -7.26 -19.90
C LEU A 629 -36.04 -8.13 -19.51
N ALA A 630 -35.49 -8.88 -20.46
CA ALA A 630 -34.31 -9.72 -20.27
C ALA A 630 -33.07 -9.01 -20.80
N MET A 631 -32.01 -8.98 -20.01
CA MET A 631 -30.73 -8.35 -20.34
C MET A 631 -29.60 -9.34 -20.10
N GLU A 632 -28.50 -9.20 -20.83
CA GLU A 632 -27.26 -9.92 -20.54
C GLU A 632 -26.62 -9.37 -19.26
N SER A 633 -26.17 -10.27 -18.39
CA SER A 633 -25.49 -9.90 -17.14
C SER A 633 -24.11 -9.29 -17.38
N GLU A 634 -23.42 -9.75 -18.44
CA GLU A 634 -22.12 -9.25 -18.90
C GLU A 634 -22.30 -7.84 -19.49
N GLY A 635 -21.82 -6.82 -18.76
CA GLY A 635 -21.96 -5.41 -19.12
C GLY A 635 -22.87 -4.59 -18.19
N ILE A 636 -23.73 -5.23 -17.38
CA ILE A 636 -24.56 -4.53 -16.38
C ILE A 636 -24.02 -4.74 -14.96
N PHE A 637 -23.55 -5.94 -14.65
CA PHE A 637 -23.00 -6.27 -13.34
C PHE A 637 -21.48 -6.32 -13.39
N ASP A 638 -20.84 -5.71 -12.39
CA ASP A 638 -19.41 -5.90 -12.16
C ASP A 638 -19.15 -7.32 -11.64
N LYS A 639 -17.87 -7.75 -11.70
CA LYS A 639 -17.46 -9.06 -11.20
C LYS A 639 -17.92 -9.30 -9.76
N THR A 640 -17.95 -8.27 -8.93
CA THR A 640 -18.35 -8.35 -7.53
C THR A 640 -19.84 -8.65 -7.36
N LEU A 641 -20.72 -8.03 -8.13
CA LEU A 641 -22.15 -8.29 -8.09
C LEU A 641 -22.52 -9.62 -8.76
N CYS A 642 -21.85 -9.98 -9.85
CA CYS A 642 -21.94 -11.33 -10.44
C CYS A 642 -21.55 -12.40 -9.41
N LEU A 643 -20.46 -12.18 -8.67
CA LEU A 643 -20.06 -13.03 -7.55
C LEU A 643 -21.12 -13.04 -6.45
N LYS A 644 -21.68 -11.90 -6.03
CA LYS A 644 -22.78 -11.86 -5.04
C LYS A 644 -24.01 -12.66 -5.48
N ILE A 645 -24.37 -12.60 -6.75
CA ILE A 645 -25.50 -13.37 -7.29
C ILE A 645 -25.19 -14.86 -7.32
N GLN A 646 -23.97 -15.24 -7.71
CA GLN A 646 -23.52 -16.64 -7.69
C GLN A 646 -23.47 -17.19 -6.25
N GLU A 647 -22.94 -16.41 -5.31
CA GLU A 647 -22.79 -16.76 -3.90
C GLU A 647 -24.12 -16.67 -3.14
N SER A 648 -25.13 -15.96 -3.65
CA SER A 648 -26.47 -15.88 -3.04
C SER A 648 -27.16 -17.24 -2.91
N LYS A 649 -26.78 -18.22 -3.76
CA LYS A 649 -27.16 -19.64 -3.63
C LYS A 649 -26.81 -20.22 -2.27
N TYR A 650 -25.74 -19.71 -1.66
CA TYR A 650 -25.15 -20.21 -0.43
C TYR A 650 -25.26 -19.23 0.74
N ALA A 651 -25.91 -18.08 0.57
CA ALA A 651 -26.02 -17.02 1.58
C ALA A 651 -26.59 -17.52 2.94
N ALA A 652 -27.40 -18.58 2.95
CA ALA A 652 -27.90 -19.19 4.19
C ALA A 652 -26.83 -19.89 5.05
N TRP A 653 -25.66 -20.19 4.48
CA TRP A 653 -24.56 -20.91 5.12
C TRP A 653 -23.45 -20.00 5.61
N PHE A 654 -23.38 -18.78 5.11
CA PHE A 654 -22.33 -17.81 5.41
C PHE A 654 -22.90 -16.70 6.30
N SER A 655 -22.12 -16.25 7.29
CA SER A 655 -22.52 -15.18 8.21
C SER A 655 -21.47 -14.07 8.20
N GLU A 656 -21.93 -12.81 8.09
CA GLU A 656 -21.12 -11.61 8.29
C GLU A 656 -20.80 -11.38 9.77
N THR A 657 -21.66 -11.87 10.67
CA THR A 657 -21.48 -11.71 12.12
C THR A 657 -20.78 -12.94 12.68
N ALA A 658 -19.69 -12.73 13.43
CA ALA A 658 -19.07 -13.79 14.22
C ALA A 658 -19.97 -14.07 15.44
N PRO A 659 -20.63 -15.22 15.53
CA PRO A 659 -21.35 -15.59 16.74
C PRO A 659 -20.38 -15.96 17.88
N ALA A 660 -20.94 -16.08 19.09
CA ALA A 660 -20.27 -16.35 20.37
C ALA A 660 -19.43 -17.65 20.43
N GLU A 661 -18.80 -17.88 21.59
CA GLU A 661 -17.88 -18.97 21.94
C GLU A 661 -18.20 -20.35 21.31
N HIS A 662 -17.12 -21.09 20.99
CA HIS A 662 -17.12 -22.46 20.44
C HIS A 662 -17.48 -22.65 18.96
N LEU A 663 -16.95 -21.79 18.10
CA LEU A 663 -17.05 -21.90 16.64
C LEU A 663 -15.69 -22.20 15.99
N LEU A 664 -15.67 -23.16 15.08
CA LEU A 664 -14.49 -23.53 14.31
C LEU A 664 -14.66 -23.05 12.86
N PRO A 665 -13.76 -22.19 12.34
CA PRO A 665 -13.84 -21.76 10.95
C PRO A 665 -13.67 -22.97 10.00
N ILE A 666 -14.47 -23.01 8.94
CA ILE A 666 -14.40 -24.07 7.92
C ILE A 666 -13.94 -23.49 6.58
N ALA A 667 -14.58 -22.41 6.11
CA ALA A 667 -14.29 -21.82 4.82
C ALA A 667 -14.66 -20.33 4.79
N THR A 668 -14.13 -19.64 3.79
CA THR A 668 -14.47 -18.26 3.46
C THR A 668 -14.94 -18.23 2.01
N ASN A 669 -16.08 -17.61 1.72
CA ASN A 669 -16.52 -17.46 0.34
C ASN A 669 -15.74 -16.33 -0.36
N ARG A 670 -16.02 -16.13 -1.66
CA ARG A 670 -15.36 -15.10 -2.48
C ARG A 670 -15.68 -13.67 -2.04
N LEU A 671 -16.67 -13.48 -1.16
CA LEU A 671 -17.07 -12.20 -0.59
C LEU A 671 -16.41 -11.93 0.77
N GLY A 672 -15.61 -12.87 1.29
CA GLY A 672 -14.99 -12.74 2.61
C GLY A 672 -15.88 -13.19 3.79
N GLU A 673 -17.08 -13.68 3.51
CA GLU A 673 -17.99 -14.21 4.53
C GLU A 673 -17.52 -15.60 4.97
N LYS A 674 -17.68 -15.91 6.26
CA LYS A 674 -17.15 -17.13 6.86
C LYS A 674 -18.28 -18.10 7.21
N VAL A 675 -17.97 -19.38 7.07
CA VAL A 675 -18.81 -20.47 7.58
C VAL A 675 -18.08 -21.18 8.71
N TYR A 676 -18.82 -21.47 9.78
CA TYR A 676 -18.30 -22.04 11.01
C TYR A 676 -18.99 -23.36 11.35
N GLN A 677 -18.24 -24.29 11.91
CA GLN A 677 -18.79 -25.46 12.59
C GLN A 677 -18.97 -25.11 14.07
N ARG A 678 -20.19 -25.28 14.58
CA ARG A 678 -20.44 -25.23 16.02
C ARG A 678 -19.91 -26.49 16.69
N TYR A 679 -19.25 -26.31 17.82
CA TYR A 679 -18.71 -27.38 18.64
C TYR A 679 -19.09 -27.09 20.09
N GLU A 680 -19.69 -28.02 20.81
CA GLU A 680 -19.85 -27.89 22.26
C GLU A 680 -19.28 -29.13 22.96
N PHE A 681 -18.35 -28.89 23.90
CA PHE A 681 -17.67 -29.96 24.64
C PHE A 681 -18.68 -30.91 25.31
N GLU A 682 -19.74 -30.36 25.93
CA GLU A 682 -20.73 -31.15 26.67
C GLU A 682 -21.75 -31.89 25.78
N LYS A 683 -22.01 -31.42 24.56
CA LYS A 683 -23.03 -32.03 23.67
C LYS A 683 -22.54 -33.23 22.87
N ALA A 684 -21.26 -33.57 23.06
CA ALA A 684 -20.58 -34.63 22.33
C ALA A 684 -20.86 -34.51 20.83
N ASP A 685 -20.60 -33.38 20.18
CA ASP A 685 -20.93 -33.23 18.75
C ASP A 685 -20.13 -34.20 17.87
N ASN A 686 -20.70 -34.60 16.73
CA ASN A 686 -19.94 -35.38 15.75
C ASN A 686 -18.92 -34.45 15.07
N MET A 687 -17.65 -34.61 15.43
CA MET A 687 -16.53 -33.79 14.94
C MET A 687 -15.70 -34.50 13.87
N HIS A 688 -16.16 -35.64 13.33
CA HIS A 688 -15.47 -36.33 12.24
C HIS A 688 -15.51 -35.48 10.96
N CYS A 689 -14.34 -35.31 10.33
CA CYS A 689 -14.15 -34.49 9.14
C CYS A 689 -13.40 -35.28 8.05
N PHE A 690 -13.96 -35.30 6.85
CA PHE A 690 -13.38 -35.99 5.70
C PHE A 690 -13.01 -35.01 4.59
N TYR A 691 -11.82 -35.18 4.00
CA TYR A 691 -11.32 -34.43 2.86
C TYR A 691 -11.09 -35.35 1.66
N LEU A 692 -11.54 -34.93 0.47
CA LEU A 692 -11.30 -35.63 -0.79
C LEU A 692 -10.82 -34.64 -1.84
N GLY A 693 -9.80 -35.01 -2.61
CA GLY A 693 -9.32 -34.21 -3.73
C GLY A 693 -8.04 -34.76 -4.33
N GLN A 694 -7.80 -34.51 -5.61
CA GLN A 694 -6.62 -35.02 -6.32
C GLN A 694 -5.29 -34.57 -5.69
N SER A 695 -4.17 -35.17 -6.07
CA SER A 695 -2.85 -34.72 -5.62
C SER A 695 -2.64 -33.23 -5.92
N GLY A 696 -2.07 -32.49 -4.97
CA GLY A 696 -1.85 -31.04 -5.08
C GLY A 696 -3.10 -30.15 -4.87
N SER A 697 -4.29 -30.71 -4.64
CA SER A 697 -5.54 -29.93 -4.46
C SER A 697 -5.62 -29.08 -3.17
N GLY A 698 -4.69 -29.24 -2.22
CA GLY A 698 -4.67 -28.50 -0.96
C GLY A 698 -5.21 -29.23 0.28
N LYS A 699 -5.35 -30.58 0.22
CA LYS A 699 -5.83 -31.42 1.34
C LYS A 699 -5.03 -31.22 2.62
N THR A 700 -3.71 -31.43 2.55
CA THR A 700 -2.80 -31.34 3.70
C THR A 700 -2.79 -29.94 4.31
N ASN A 701 -2.87 -28.89 3.49
CA ASN A 701 -3.00 -27.51 3.97
C ASN A 701 -4.30 -27.34 4.78
N SER A 702 -5.42 -27.82 4.24
CA SER A 702 -6.73 -27.73 4.90
C SER A 702 -6.76 -28.53 6.22
N LEU A 703 -6.14 -29.71 6.25
CA LEU A 703 -5.97 -30.49 7.48
C LEU A 703 -5.10 -29.75 8.50
N THR A 704 -4.02 -29.07 8.06
CA THR A 704 -3.14 -28.29 8.95
C THR A 704 -3.88 -27.10 9.57
N GLU A 705 -4.70 -26.38 8.80
CA GLU A 705 -5.54 -25.29 9.32
C GLU A 705 -6.59 -25.80 10.31
N ARG A 706 -7.20 -26.95 9.99
CA ARG A 706 -8.17 -27.61 10.86
C ARG A 706 -7.53 -28.06 12.17
N MET A 707 -6.31 -28.60 12.11
CA MET A 707 -5.49 -28.99 13.26
C MET A 707 -5.27 -27.81 14.20
N CYS A 708 -4.82 -26.67 13.67
CA CYS A 708 -4.66 -25.44 14.47
C CYS A 708 -5.98 -24.97 15.10
N SER A 709 -7.09 -25.08 14.38
CA SER A 709 -8.41 -24.67 14.87
C SER A 709 -8.89 -25.54 16.04
N LEU A 710 -8.73 -26.87 15.93
CA LEU A 710 -9.08 -27.81 17.01
C LEU A 710 -8.14 -27.68 18.21
N PHE A 711 -6.85 -27.45 17.99
CA PHE A 711 -5.88 -27.20 19.06
C PHE A 711 -6.24 -25.95 19.87
N ARG A 712 -6.59 -24.85 19.18
CA ARG A 712 -7.06 -23.61 19.82
C ARG A 712 -8.37 -23.78 20.59
N ALA A 713 -9.21 -24.73 20.17
CA ALA A 713 -10.41 -25.12 20.90
C ALA A 713 -10.13 -26.03 22.11
N GLY A 714 -8.86 -26.23 22.47
CA GLY A 714 -8.43 -26.99 23.65
C GLY A 714 -8.33 -28.51 23.44
N GLN A 715 -8.43 -28.99 22.19
CA GLN A 715 -8.33 -30.43 21.90
C GLN A 715 -6.86 -30.86 21.82
N LYS A 716 -6.57 -32.09 22.30
CA LYS A 716 -5.28 -32.75 22.06
C LYS A 716 -5.27 -33.26 20.63
N ILE A 717 -4.19 -33.02 19.91
CA ILE A 717 -4.06 -33.43 18.51
C ILE A 717 -3.07 -34.59 18.41
N VAL A 718 -3.48 -35.65 17.71
CA VAL A 718 -2.63 -36.80 17.37
C VAL A 718 -2.63 -36.97 15.85
N ILE A 719 -1.48 -36.81 15.21
CA ILE A 719 -1.29 -37.02 13.78
C ILE A 719 -0.53 -38.33 13.59
N LEU A 720 -1.09 -39.24 12.80
CA LEU A 720 -0.42 -40.45 12.32
C LEU A 720 0.03 -40.17 10.89
N ASP A 721 1.30 -39.77 10.73
CA ASP A 721 1.86 -39.29 9.47
C ASP A 721 2.52 -40.44 8.70
N THR A 722 1.80 -40.98 7.72
CA THR A 722 2.26 -42.09 6.86
C THR A 722 2.79 -41.63 5.50
N SER A 723 2.81 -40.31 5.25
CA SER A 723 3.07 -39.72 3.93
C SER A 723 3.94 -38.48 4.02
N ASP A 724 4.72 -38.34 5.09
CA ASP A 724 5.59 -37.19 5.39
C ASP A 724 4.91 -35.81 5.24
N SER A 725 3.59 -35.78 5.41
CA SER A 725 2.74 -34.63 5.12
C SER A 725 2.70 -33.63 6.28
N PHE A 726 3.13 -34.06 7.46
CA PHE A 726 3.19 -33.26 8.69
C PHE A 726 4.60 -33.19 9.27
N THR A 727 5.64 -33.34 8.44
CA THR A 727 7.02 -33.03 8.87
C THR A 727 7.16 -31.58 9.32
N ARG A 728 8.17 -31.29 10.15
CA ARG A 728 8.45 -29.91 10.62
C ARG A 728 8.55 -28.92 9.44
N ALA A 729 9.19 -29.34 8.35
CA ALA A 729 9.34 -28.54 7.14
C ALA A 729 8.01 -28.32 6.42
N ALA A 730 7.21 -29.38 6.25
CA ALA A 730 5.89 -29.29 5.61
C ALA A 730 4.92 -28.41 6.43
N MET A 731 4.87 -28.57 7.75
CA MET A 731 4.07 -27.72 8.63
C MET A 731 4.51 -26.26 8.58
N LEU A 732 5.82 -25.99 8.59
CA LEU A 732 6.35 -24.63 8.47
C LEU A 732 5.95 -24.00 7.12
N GLN A 733 6.02 -24.77 6.03
CA GLN A 733 5.59 -24.34 4.71
C GLN A 733 4.09 -24.01 4.69
N ASN A 734 3.25 -24.91 5.21
CA ASN A 734 1.80 -24.78 5.21
C ASN A 734 1.32 -23.60 6.08
N LEU A 735 1.94 -23.40 7.26
CA LEU A 735 1.55 -22.35 8.21
C LEU A 735 2.11 -20.97 7.84
N SER A 736 3.21 -20.90 7.08
CA SER A 736 3.80 -19.61 6.67
C SER A 736 3.20 -19.03 5.39
N ALA A 737 2.38 -19.80 4.67
CA ALA A 737 1.67 -19.39 3.43
C ALA A 737 2.57 -18.71 2.37
N GLY A 738 3.88 -18.98 2.37
CA GLY A 738 4.85 -18.34 1.45
C GLY A 738 5.09 -16.85 1.69
N ARG A 739 4.73 -16.31 2.87
CA ARG A 739 4.86 -14.89 3.23
C ARG A 739 6.26 -14.53 3.77
N ASP A 740 6.40 -13.26 4.14
CA ASP A 740 7.62 -12.63 4.69
C ASP A 740 8.27 -13.37 5.87
N ASP A 741 9.48 -12.95 6.23
CA ASP A 741 10.29 -13.59 7.28
C ASP A 741 9.62 -13.57 8.66
N HIS A 742 8.68 -12.65 8.90
CA HIS A 742 7.95 -12.55 10.16
C HIS A 742 6.93 -13.68 10.32
N ALA A 743 6.14 -13.99 9.28
CA ALA A 743 5.18 -15.09 9.31
C ALA A 743 5.87 -16.45 9.51
N LYS A 744 7.04 -16.64 8.89
CA LYS A 744 7.87 -17.85 9.10
C LYS A 744 8.36 -17.96 10.54
N ALA A 745 8.83 -16.86 11.14
CA ALA A 745 9.29 -16.87 12.52
C ALA A 745 8.16 -17.24 13.50
N LEU A 746 6.95 -16.72 13.30
CA LEU A 746 5.79 -17.06 14.12
C LEU A 746 5.34 -18.51 13.94
N ALA A 747 5.32 -19.02 12.72
CA ALA A 747 5.01 -20.43 12.46
C ALA A 747 6.05 -21.36 13.09
N ASP A 748 7.34 -21.02 12.97
CA ASP A 748 8.44 -21.78 13.56
C ASP A 748 8.36 -21.79 15.09
N GLN A 749 8.04 -20.64 15.69
CA GLN A 749 7.80 -20.52 17.13
C GLN A 749 6.61 -21.39 17.56
N PHE A 750 5.47 -21.31 16.87
CA PHE A 750 4.29 -22.11 17.16
C PHE A 750 4.60 -23.61 17.15
N ILE A 751 5.29 -24.09 16.10
CA ILE A 751 5.67 -25.50 15.97
C ILE A 751 6.60 -25.90 17.11
N THR A 752 7.61 -25.06 17.39
CA THR A 752 8.60 -25.33 18.43
C THR A 752 7.98 -25.36 19.83
N GLU A 753 6.98 -24.54 20.11
CA GLU A 753 6.32 -24.49 21.42
C GLU A 753 5.25 -25.57 21.60
N ASN A 754 4.54 -25.97 20.53
CA ASN A 754 3.30 -26.74 20.65
C ASN A 754 3.34 -28.15 20.05
N VAL A 755 4.37 -28.50 19.26
CA VAL A 755 4.43 -29.79 18.54
C VAL A 755 5.54 -30.69 19.09
N THR A 756 5.19 -31.96 19.34
CA THR A 756 6.12 -33.07 19.61
C THR A 756 6.19 -33.95 18.37
N PHE A 757 7.40 -34.12 17.82
CA PHE A 757 7.66 -35.05 16.71
C PHE A 757 8.22 -36.36 17.27
N HIS A 758 7.55 -37.46 16.97
CA HIS A 758 7.96 -38.81 17.34
C HIS A 758 8.13 -39.65 16.08
N LYS A 759 9.37 -39.95 15.71
CA LYS A 759 9.68 -40.76 14.54
C LYS A 759 9.96 -42.19 14.98
N VAL A 760 9.13 -43.14 14.54
CA VAL A 760 9.16 -44.53 15.04
C VAL A 760 10.49 -45.21 14.73
N GLU A 761 11.08 -44.91 13.59
CA GLU A 761 12.34 -45.49 13.14
C GLU A 761 13.52 -45.09 14.01
N GLU A 762 13.45 -43.91 14.65
CA GLU A 762 14.54 -43.34 15.45
C GLU A 762 14.32 -43.57 16.94
N LEU A 763 13.05 -43.52 17.38
CA LEU A 763 12.66 -43.49 18.80
C LEU A 763 11.88 -44.74 19.24
N GLY A 764 11.58 -45.66 18.33
CA GLY A 764 10.75 -46.83 18.60
C GLY A 764 9.24 -46.53 18.61
N VAL A 765 8.43 -47.55 18.85
CA VAL A 765 6.97 -47.39 19.01
C VAL A 765 6.71 -46.62 20.33
N PRO A 766 5.96 -45.50 20.30
CA PRO A 766 5.91 -44.55 21.42
C PRO A 766 5.31 -45.07 22.72
N VAL A 767 4.50 -46.13 22.63
CA VAL A 767 3.71 -46.74 23.71
C VAL A 767 3.71 -48.26 23.58
N ASP A 768 3.48 -48.96 24.69
CA ASP A 768 3.10 -50.37 24.66
C ASP A 768 1.61 -50.46 24.37
N LEU A 769 1.27 -51.00 23.20
CA LEU A 769 -0.11 -51.13 22.74
C LEU A 769 -1.00 -51.95 23.68
N LEU A 770 -0.40 -52.86 24.45
CA LEU A 770 -1.09 -53.79 25.35
C LEU A 770 -1.04 -53.34 26.82
N ASN A 771 -0.41 -52.20 27.11
CA ASN A 771 -0.38 -51.57 28.42
C ASN A 771 -1.72 -50.86 28.73
N LEU A 772 -2.73 -51.69 29.00
CA LEU A 772 -4.09 -51.27 29.32
C LEU A 772 -4.17 -50.89 30.80
N GLN A 773 -3.75 -49.68 31.17
CA GLN A 773 -3.75 -49.12 32.54
C GLN A 773 -5.15 -48.77 33.08
N TYR A 774 -6.16 -49.62 32.84
CA TYR A 774 -7.52 -49.42 33.34
C TYR A 774 -8.12 -50.70 33.93
N PRO A 775 -8.98 -50.61 34.96
CA PRO A 775 -9.59 -51.78 35.58
C PRO A 775 -10.53 -52.47 34.58
N SER A 776 -10.16 -53.68 34.15
CA SER A 776 -11.02 -54.50 33.29
C SER A 776 -10.96 -55.97 33.71
N VAL A 777 -12.10 -56.66 33.59
CA VAL A 777 -12.12 -58.12 33.80
C VAL A 777 -11.27 -58.82 32.74
N PRO A 778 -10.60 -59.95 33.06
CA PRO A 778 -9.68 -60.62 32.14
C PRO A 778 -10.27 -60.93 30.76
N GLU A 779 -11.56 -61.25 30.70
CA GLU A 779 -12.27 -61.51 29.43
C GLU A 779 -12.36 -60.26 28.55
N THR A 780 -12.63 -59.10 29.13
CA THR A 780 -12.67 -57.81 28.43
C THR A 780 -11.28 -57.43 27.95
N LYS A 781 -10.27 -57.59 28.81
CA LYS A 781 -8.87 -57.33 28.44
C LYS A 781 -8.45 -58.20 27.25
N ARG A 782 -8.81 -59.48 27.24
CA ARG A 782 -8.56 -60.42 26.12
C ARG A 782 -9.23 -59.97 24.82
N LYS A 783 -10.48 -59.52 24.89
CA LYS A 783 -11.24 -59.00 23.73
C LYS A 783 -10.61 -57.74 23.16
N ILE A 784 -10.08 -56.86 24.02
CA ILE A 784 -9.40 -55.64 23.59
C ILE A 784 -8.07 -55.97 22.91
N ILE A 785 -7.27 -56.88 23.48
CA ILE A 785 -6.01 -57.34 22.87
C ILE A 785 -6.29 -58.00 21.51
N ASP A 786 -7.30 -58.89 21.41
CA ASP A 786 -7.77 -59.50 20.14
C ASP A 786 -8.13 -58.42 19.11
N ALA A 787 -8.82 -57.35 19.54
CA ALA A 787 -9.23 -56.25 18.68
C ALA A 787 -8.07 -55.35 18.23
N ILE A 788 -7.10 -55.06 19.10
CA ILE A 788 -5.90 -54.27 18.78
C ILE A 788 -5.08 -55.01 17.73
N VAL A 789 -4.71 -56.27 17.99
CA VAL A 789 -3.87 -57.05 17.07
C VAL A 789 -4.59 -57.36 15.76
N SER A 790 -5.91 -57.58 15.81
CA SER A 790 -6.70 -57.81 14.60
C SER A 790 -7.08 -56.51 13.85
N ALA A 791 -6.71 -55.33 14.33
CA ALA A 791 -7.21 -54.05 13.81
C ALA A 791 -6.89 -53.83 12.33
N HIS A 792 -5.77 -54.38 11.85
CA HIS A 792 -5.34 -54.24 10.45
C HIS A 792 -5.92 -55.30 9.51
N ILE A 793 -6.27 -56.48 10.00
CA ILE A 793 -6.58 -57.62 9.12
C ILE A 793 -8.05 -57.66 8.73
N GLN A 794 -8.32 -57.34 7.46
CA GLN A 794 -9.66 -57.34 6.90
C GLN A 794 -10.34 -58.73 6.94
N ASN A 795 -9.59 -59.82 6.73
CA ASN A 795 -10.12 -61.18 6.64
C ASN A 795 -9.22 -62.23 7.32
N MET A 796 -8.94 -62.06 8.61
CA MET A 796 -8.22 -63.10 9.36
C MET A 796 -9.01 -64.42 9.33
N GLY A 797 -8.39 -65.49 8.82
CA GLY A 797 -8.96 -66.82 8.68
C GLY A 797 -9.34 -67.43 10.03
N LYS A 798 -10.26 -68.41 10.02
CA LYS A 798 -10.75 -69.04 11.27
C LYS A 798 -9.62 -69.66 12.11
N VAL A 799 -8.61 -70.22 11.45
CA VAL A 799 -7.44 -70.85 12.09
C VAL A 799 -6.54 -69.80 12.73
N GLN A 800 -6.22 -68.71 12.01
CA GLN A 800 -5.43 -67.59 12.53
C GLN A 800 -6.10 -66.94 13.76
N LYS A 801 -7.43 -66.72 13.71
CA LYS A 801 -8.19 -66.18 14.86
C LYS A 801 -8.14 -67.10 16.07
N ALA A 802 -8.22 -68.41 15.86
CA ALA A 802 -8.13 -69.38 16.95
C ALA A 802 -6.72 -69.38 17.56
N ALA A 803 -5.68 -69.38 16.73
CA ALA A 803 -4.29 -69.28 17.15
C ALA A 803 -4.00 -68.02 17.97
N LEU A 804 -4.40 -66.84 17.45
CA LEU A 804 -4.23 -65.57 18.15
C LEU A 804 -4.91 -65.59 19.53
N ARG A 805 -6.16 -66.06 19.59
CA ARG A 805 -6.91 -66.12 20.85
C ARG A 805 -6.30 -67.08 21.85
N THR A 806 -5.79 -68.23 21.41
CA THR A 806 -5.07 -69.16 22.28
C THR A 806 -3.77 -68.54 22.78
N GLY A 807 -2.96 -67.91 21.90
CA GLY A 807 -1.73 -67.24 22.29
C GLY A 807 -1.95 -66.14 23.33
N ILE A 808 -2.96 -65.29 23.14
CA ILE A 808 -3.35 -64.27 24.13
C ILE A 808 -3.80 -64.95 25.44
N SER A 809 -4.53 -66.07 25.35
CA SER A 809 -5.02 -66.78 26.53
C SER A 809 -3.89 -67.32 27.40
N ASP A 810 -2.90 -67.95 26.78
CA ASP A 810 -1.74 -68.54 27.45
C ASP A 810 -0.89 -67.45 28.14
N LEU A 811 -0.66 -66.32 27.47
CA LEU A 811 0.13 -65.21 28.03
C LEU A 811 -0.59 -64.51 29.18
N MET A 812 -1.91 -64.40 29.12
CA MET A 812 -2.70 -63.81 30.20
C MET A 812 -2.69 -64.64 31.50
N GLU A 813 -2.43 -65.96 31.43
CA GLU A 813 -2.24 -66.81 32.61
C GLU A 813 -0.90 -66.53 33.31
N ASN A 814 0.12 -66.05 32.57
CA ASN A 814 1.49 -65.79 33.03
C ASN A 814 1.79 -64.32 33.43
N ARG A 815 0.75 -63.48 33.52
CA ARG A 815 0.68 -62.10 34.07
C ARG A 815 1.35 -60.93 33.31
N SER A 816 2.42 -61.11 32.52
CA SER A 816 2.91 -60.04 31.62
C SER A 816 2.51 -60.34 30.18
N VAL A 817 1.84 -59.38 29.54
CA VAL A 817 1.47 -59.47 28.12
C VAL A 817 1.98 -58.22 27.44
N ASN A 818 3.05 -58.35 26.68
CA ASN A 818 3.57 -57.32 25.78
C ASN A 818 3.56 -57.85 24.33
N MET A 819 3.85 -56.99 23.37
CA MET A 819 3.84 -57.35 21.94
C MET A 819 4.93 -58.36 21.55
N ILE A 820 6.07 -58.35 22.24
CA ILE A 820 7.21 -59.24 21.98
C ILE A 820 6.88 -60.66 22.45
N ASP A 821 6.36 -60.82 23.67
CA ASP A 821 5.92 -62.10 24.23
C ASP A 821 4.81 -62.73 23.34
N LEU A 822 3.91 -61.88 22.82
CA LEU A 822 2.87 -62.31 21.89
C LEU A 822 3.43 -62.75 20.54
N TYR A 823 4.43 -62.03 20.01
CA TYR A 823 5.13 -62.44 18.81
C TYR A 823 5.77 -63.82 18.99
N GLU A 824 6.61 -64.00 20.01
CA GLU A 824 7.33 -65.26 20.28
C GLU A 824 6.37 -66.44 20.41
N ARG A 825 5.22 -66.24 21.07
CA ARG A 825 4.20 -67.27 21.23
C ARG A 825 3.53 -67.65 19.92
N LEU A 826 3.32 -66.69 19.01
CA LEU A 826 2.64 -66.88 17.72
C LEU A 826 3.57 -67.40 16.62
N THR A 827 4.89 -67.31 16.83
CA THR A 827 5.93 -67.81 15.93
C THR A 827 6.68 -69.04 16.46
N ASP A 828 6.18 -69.65 17.54
CA ASP A 828 6.74 -70.87 18.14
C ASP A 828 6.74 -72.05 17.15
N GLU A 829 7.70 -72.97 17.29
CA GLU A 829 7.88 -74.17 16.43
C GLU A 829 6.65 -75.10 16.45
N SER A 830 5.75 -74.94 17.42
CA SER A 830 4.48 -75.67 17.52
C SER A 830 3.43 -75.23 16.49
N MET A 831 3.67 -74.12 15.76
CA MET A 831 2.77 -73.53 14.78
C MET A 831 3.18 -73.91 13.35
N SER A 832 2.22 -73.99 12.42
CA SER A 832 2.54 -74.29 11.01
C SER A 832 3.29 -73.13 10.34
N ASP A 833 4.31 -73.41 9.54
CA ASP A 833 5.14 -72.41 8.82
C ASP A 833 4.31 -71.32 8.11
N SER A 834 3.19 -71.69 7.48
CA SER A 834 2.31 -70.73 6.80
C SER A 834 1.62 -69.73 7.73
N LEU A 835 1.34 -70.11 8.99
CA LEU A 835 0.75 -69.22 9.99
C LEU A 835 1.83 -68.32 10.60
N VAL A 836 3.01 -68.88 10.85
CA VAL A 836 4.18 -68.15 11.36
C VAL A 836 4.51 -67.00 10.40
N MET A 837 4.74 -67.28 9.12
CA MET A 837 5.04 -66.25 8.10
C MET A 837 3.99 -65.11 8.05
N GLN A 838 2.71 -65.42 8.33
CA GLN A 838 1.63 -64.42 8.31
C GLN A 838 1.59 -63.55 9.58
N PHE A 839 1.95 -64.11 10.74
CA PHE A 839 2.12 -63.33 11.96
C PHE A 839 3.41 -62.53 11.95
N GLU A 840 4.49 -63.07 11.35
CA GLU A 840 5.75 -62.34 11.15
C GLU A 840 5.55 -61.09 10.29
N ASP A 841 4.88 -61.20 9.14
CA ASP A 841 4.59 -60.04 8.25
C ASP A 841 3.74 -58.96 8.96
N MET A 842 2.85 -59.36 9.87
CA MET A 842 1.95 -58.46 10.61
C MET A 842 2.65 -57.74 11.76
N LEU A 843 3.51 -58.44 12.49
CA LEU A 843 4.08 -57.99 13.76
C LEU A 843 5.56 -57.61 13.64
N SER A 844 6.16 -57.74 12.45
CA SER A 844 7.57 -57.42 12.17
C SER A 844 7.96 -56.03 12.65
N CYS A 845 7.05 -55.04 12.61
CA CYS A 845 7.33 -53.69 13.08
C CYS A 845 7.71 -53.62 14.57
N PHE A 846 7.25 -54.56 15.42
CA PHE A 846 7.64 -54.64 16.83
C PHE A 846 8.96 -55.36 17.07
N LEU A 847 9.49 -56.06 16.06
CA LEU A 847 10.84 -56.61 16.08
C LEU A 847 11.86 -55.61 15.52
N GLU A 848 11.48 -54.89 14.48
CA GLU A 848 12.32 -53.90 13.81
C GLU A 848 12.51 -52.65 14.67
N TYR A 849 11.48 -52.27 15.44
CA TYR A 849 11.49 -51.07 16.27
C TYR A 849 11.14 -51.42 17.71
N ALA A 850 11.99 -51.02 18.66
CA ALA A 850 11.75 -51.22 20.08
C ALA A 850 10.42 -50.55 20.51
N SER A 851 9.61 -51.22 21.31
CA SER A 851 8.39 -50.66 21.89
C SER A 851 8.70 -50.03 23.25
N SER A 852 8.14 -48.86 23.52
CA SER A 852 8.23 -48.23 24.84
C SER A 852 7.35 -48.97 25.85
N ASP A 853 7.78 -49.07 27.11
CA ASP A 853 6.94 -49.61 28.20
C ASP A 853 5.83 -48.64 28.66
N ARG A 854 5.80 -47.43 28.09
CA ARG A 854 4.89 -46.35 28.51
C ARG A 854 3.45 -46.60 28.09
N SER A 855 2.51 -46.10 28.89
CA SER A 855 1.10 -45.99 28.47
C SER A 855 0.84 -44.75 27.61
N TRP A 856 -0.32 -44.71 26.95
CA TRP A 856 -0.79 -43.50 26.25
C TRP A 856 -0.88 -42.27 27.18
N GLY A 857 -1.24 -42.46 28.45
CA GLY A 857 -1.32 -41.36 29.42
C GLY A 857 0.05 -40.75 29.70
N GLU A 858 1.03 -41.60 30.01
CA GLU A 858 2.42 -41.19 30.24
C GLU A 858 3.01 -40.52 28.98
N PHE A 859 2.74 -41.09 27.80
CA PHE A 859 3.18 -40.48 26.54
C PHE A 859 2.55 -39.12 26.27
N PHE A 860 1.27 -38.92 26.63
CA PHE A 860 0.60 -37.64 26.48
C PHE A 860 1.07 -36.58 27.47
N ASP A 861 1.42 -36.97 28.70
CA ASP A 861 1.99 -36.09 29.73
C ASP A 861 3.40 -35.61 29.35
N ASP A 862 4.20 -36.49 28.73
CA ASP A 862 5.54 -36.17 28.21
C ASP A 862 5.51 -35.34 26.92
N SER A 863 4.35 -35.20 26.30
CA SER A 863 4.19 -34.58 24.97
C SER A 863 3.42 -33.26 25.01
N LYS A 864 3.70 -32.39 24.04
CA LYS A 864 2.97 -31.13 23.85
C LYS A 864 1.55 -31.36 23.34
N GLY A 865 0.82 -30.27 23.12
CA GLY A 865 -0.59 -30.32 22.70
C GLY A 865 -0.84 -30.95 21.34
N ILE A 866 0.16 -30.91 20.45
CA ILE A 866 0.12 -31.54 19.13
C ILE A 866 1.22 -32.61 19.06
N ILE A 867 0.85 -33.82 18.67
CA ILE A 867 1.77 -34.96 18.56
C ILE A 867 1.75 -35.47 17.14
N VAL A 868 2.93 -35.55 16.51
CA VAL A 868 3.12 -36.15 15.18
C VAL A 868 3.88 -37.46 15.37
N ILE A 869 3.24 -38.58 15.05
CA ILE A 869 3.85 -39.90 15.01
C ILE A 869 4.10 -40.25 13.54
N SER A 870 5.36 -40.20 13.11
CA SER A 870 5.77 -40.51 11.73
C SER A 870 6.19 -41.98 11.62
N THR A 871 5.75 -42.63 10.53
CA THR A 871 6.03 -44.05 10.22
C THR A 871 6.57 -44.23 8.79
N ASP A 872 7.32 -43.24 8.31
CA ASP A 872 7.64 -43.01 6.91
C ASP A 872 8.52 -44.10 6.25
N ALA A 873 9.23 -44.93 7.02
CA ALA A 873 10.06 -46.01 6.48
C ALA A 873 9.36 -47.39 6.42
N VAL A 874 8.17 -47.55 7.01
CA VAL A 874 7.47 -48.85 7.06
C VAL A 874 6.61 -49.06 5.81
N SER A 875 7.22 -48.89 4.62
CA SER A 875 6.59 -49.09 3.30
C SER A 875 6.33 -50.57 2.93
N CYS A 876 6.52 -51.49 3.87
CA CYS A 876 5.99 -52.84 3.82
C CYS A 876 4.53 -52.87 4.33
N SER A 877 3.81 -53.97 4.08
CA SER A 877 2.49 -54.32 4.67
C SER A 877 2.31 -53.93 6.15
N SER A 878 3.41 -53.87 6.90
CA SER A 878 3.52 -53.64 8.33
C SER A 878 3.27 -52.19 8.80
N GLY A 879 3.41 -51.17 7.94
CA GLY A 879 3.28 -49.75 8.35
C GLY A 879 1.83 -49.30 8.53
N SER A 880 0.97 -49.67 7.59
CA SER A 880 -0.48 -49.55 7.76
C SER A 880 -0.99 -50.38 8.93
N ALA A 881 -0.35 -51.53 9.21
CA ALA A 881 -0.71 -52.35 10.35
C ALA A 881 -0.47 -51.65 11.68
N LEU A 882 0.71 -51.04 11.85
CA LEU A 882 1.05 -50.30 13.05
C LEU A 882 0.07 -49.13 13.30
N VAL A 883 -0.30 -48.38 12.26
CA VAL A 883 -1.26 -47.28 12.36
C VAL A 883 -2.63 -47.75 12.81
N ASP A 884 -3.16 -48.82 12.22
CA ASP A 884 -4.45 -49.41 12.62
C ASP A 884 -4.41 -49.92 14.08
N MET A 885 -3.30 -50.53 14.52
CA MET A 885 -3.13 -51.02 15.89
C MET A 885 -2.97 -49.88 16.91
N LEU A 886 -2.18 -48.86 16.60
CA LEU A 886 -2.04 -47.63 17.41
C LEU A 886 -3.40 -46.95 17.58
N LEU A 887 -4.14 -46.80 16.48
CA LEU A 887 -5.45 -46.17 16.47
C LEU A 887 -6.48 -46.94 17.32
N MET A 888 -6.47 -48.27 17.24
CA MET A 888 -7.33 -49.13 18.05
C MET A 888 -6.95 -49.05 19.54
N SER A 889 -5.66 -49.11 19.86
CA SER A 889 -5.15 -48.98 21.24
C SER A 889 -5.52 -47.63 21.85
N LEU A 890 -5.37 -46.54 21.08
CA LEU A 890 -5.77 -45.20 21.47
C LEU A 890 -7.29 -45.10 21.72
N PHE A 891 -8.10 -45.65 20.81
CA PHE A 891 -9.56 -45.65 20.95
C PHE A 891 -10.01 -46.34 22.25
N TYR A 892 -9.45 -47.51 22.57
CA TYR A 892 -9.80 -48.21 23.81
C TYR A 892 -9.30 -47.51 25.06
N THR A 893 -8.12 -46.88 25.02
CA THR A 893 -7.64 -46.06 26.13
C THR A 893 -8.60 -44.90 26.40
N GLN A 894 -8.94 -44.15 25.34
CA GLN A 894 -9.85 -43.02 25.42
C GLN A 894 -11.26 -43.43 25.86
N ARG A 895 -11.77 -44.54 25.36
CA ARG A 895 -13.09 -45.09 25.73
C ARG A 895 -13.22 -45.36 27.23
N ASN A 896 -12.14 -45.75 27.89
CA ASN A 896 -12.13 -46.03 29.32
C ASN A 896 -11.76 -44.81 30.18
N ASN A 897 -11.20 -43.74 29.58
CA ASN A 897 -10.84 -42.51 30.28
C ASN A 897 -11.07 -41.25 29.41
N PRO A 898 -12.33 -40.85 29.14
CA PRO A 898 -12.65 -39.80 28.17
C PRO A 898 -12.58 -38.39 28.79
N THR A 899 -11.44 -38.01 29.37
CA THR A 899 -11.27 -36.74 30.12
C THR A 899 -10.93 -35.54 29.25
N GLN A 900 -10.33 -35.76 28.08
CA GLN A 900 -9.96 -34.72 27.11
C GLN A 900 -10.45 -35.09 25.71
N HIS A 901 -10.80 -34.09 24.89
CA HIS A 901 -11.08 -34.33 23.47
C HIS A 901 -9.80 -34.62 22.68
N ILE A 902 -9.80 -35.72 21.94
CA ILE A 902 -8.70 -36.10 21.05
C ILE A 902 -9.15 -35.98 19.59
N ALA A 903 -8.41 -35.20 18.80
CA ALA A 903 -8.58 -35.13 17.37
C ALA A 903 -7.45 -35.90 16.68
N VAL A 904 -7.81 -36.99 16.01
CA VAL A 904 -6.86 -37.82 15.27
C VAL A 904 -6.83 -37.36 13.80
N PHE A 905 -5.62 -37.25 13.24
CA PHE A 905 -5.37 -36.84 11.86
C PHE A 905 -4.65 -37.94 11.09
N ILE A 906 -5.16 -38.27 9.89
CA ILE A 906 -4.56 -39.26 8.98
C ILE A 906 -4.69 -38.75 7.55
N ASP A 907 -3.57 -38.41 6.90
CA ASP A 907 -3.55 -38.16 5.46
C ASP A 907 -3.44 -39.49 4.70
N GLU A 908 -3.89 -39.53 3.45
CA GLU A 908 -3.85 -40.72 2.59
C GLU A 908 -4.44 -42.00 3.23
N ILE A 909 -5.64 -41.89 3.80
CA ILE A 909 -6.29 -42.96 4.58
C ILE A 909 -6.59 -44.24 3.77
N GLN A 910 -6.50 -44.22 2.43
CA GLN A 910 -6.90 -45.34 1.56
C GLN A 910 -6.19 -46.66 1.83
N ASN A 911 -5.02 -46.63 2.49
CA ASN A 911 -4.23 -47.81 2.81
C ASN A 911 -4.65 -48.46 4.14
N GLN A 912 -5.60 -47.88 4.87
CA GLN A 912 -6.02 -48.32 6.20
C GLN A 912 -7.24 -49.26 6.18
N ASN A 913 -7.51 -49.94 7.31
CA ASN A 913 -8.61 -50.90 7.40
C ASN A 913 -9.98 -50.24 7.64
N PHE A 914 -10.80 -50.17 6.58
CA PHE A 914 -12.18 -49.68 6.63
C PHE A 914 -13.24 -50.75 6.97
N SER A 915 -12.85 -52.00 7.26
CA SER A 915 -13.79 -53.05 7.61
C SER A 915 -14.62 -52.67 8.85
N PRO A 916 -15.82 -53.25 9.06
CA PRO A 916 -16.67 -52.89 10.19
C PRO A 916 -16.02 -53.05 11.58
N ASN A 917 -15.01 -53.91 11.69
CA ASN A 917 -14.27 -54.19 12.93
C ASN A 917 -12.95 -53.41 13.03
N GLY A 918 -12.51 -52.73 11.96
CA GLY A 918 -11.29 -51.92 11.96
C GLY A 918 -11.43 -50.65 12.82
N ALA A 919 -10.28 -50.08 13.19
CA ALA A 919 -10.21 -48.95 14.13
C ALA A 919 -10.98 -47.71 13.62
N ILE A 920 -10.81 -47.37 12.34
CA ILE A 920 -11.48 -46.23 11.69
C ILE A 920 -13.01 -46.36 11.80
N SER A 921 -13.55 -47.53 11.44
CA SER A 921 -15.01 -47.78 11.50
C SER A 921 -15.57 -47.69 12.91
N GLN A 922 -14.81 -48.12 13.92
CA GLN A 922 -15.23 -48.02 15.32
C GLN A 922 -15.24 -46.57 15.80
N ILE A 923 -14.17 -45.82 15.51
CA ILE A 923 -14.07 -44.40 15.88
C ILE A 923 -15.18 -43.58 15.22
N LEU A 924 -15.47 -43.79 13.93
CA LEU A 924 -16.51 -43.03 13.24
C LEU A 924 -17.94 -43.32 13.75
N LYS A 925 -18.17 -44.49 14.36
CA LYS A 925 -19.48 -44.87 14.91
C LYS A 925 -19.65 -44.48 16.36
N GLU A 926 -18.61 -44.71 17.17
CA GLU A 926 -18.68 -44.58 18.63
C GLU A 926 -17.84 -43.43 19.19
N GLY A 927 -16.92 -42.86 18.41
CA GLY A 927 -15.93 -41.89 18.87
C GLY A 927 -16.55 -40.62 19.44
N ARG A 928 -17.67 -40.17 18.86
CA ARG A 928 -18.53 -39.10 19.39
C ARG A 928 -18.78 -39.25 20.89
N LYS A 929 -19.13 -40.46 21.36
CA LYS A 929 -19.48 -40.75 22.76
C LYS A 929 -18.28 -40.63 23.72
N TYR A 930 -17.08 -40.85 23.20
CA TYR A 930 -15.85 -40.92 23.99
C TYR A 930 -14.90 -39.74 23.68
N HIS A 931 -15.42 -38.66 23.10
CA HIS A 931 -14.66 -37.44 22.82
C HIS A 931 -13.44 -37.67 21.90
N ILE A 932 -13.53 -38.61 20.96
CA ILE A 932 -12.50 -38.85 19.93
C ILE A 932 -13.07 -38.62 18.53
N SER A 933 -12.37 -37.79 17.76
CA SER A 933 -12.73 -37.43 16.40
C SER A 933 -11.65 -37.83 15.41
N LEU A 934 -12.06 -37.96 14.14
CA LEU A 934 -11.18 -38.38 13.06
C LEU A 934 -11.25 -37.33 11.95
N ASN A 935 -10.09 -36.79 11.57
CA ASN A 935 -9.90 -35.80 10.52
C ASN A 935 -9.00 -36.44 9.46
N TYR A 936 -9.55 -36.81 8.31
CA TYR A 936 -8.88 -37.71 7.40
C TYR A 936 -9.06 -37.33 5.94
N ALA A 937 -8.07 -37.69 5.13
CA ALA A 937 -8.01 -37.30 3.72
C ALA A 937 -7.66 -38.47 2.80
N THR A 938 -8.12 -38.41 1.56
CA THR A 938 -7.71 -39.33 0.49
C THR A 938 -7.74 -38.66 -0.88
N GLN A 939 -6.94 -39.17 -1.83
CA GLN A 939 -6.86 -38.61 -3.18
C GLN A 939 -8.01 -39.02 -4.10
N PHE A 940 -8.50 -40.26 -3.97
CA PHE A 940 -9.47 -40.82 -4.90
C PHE A 940 -10.43 -41.81 -4.22
N LEU A 941 -11.62 -41.98 -4.81
CA LEU A 941 -12.59 -42.99 -4.38
C LEU A 941 -12.54 -44.20 -5.32
N PRO A 942 -11.96 -45.34 -4.91
CA PRO A 942 -11.98 -46.55 -5.72
C PRO A 942 -13.42 -47.04 -5.95
N SER A 943 -13.78 -47.26 -7.22
CA SER A 943 -15.12 -47.62 -7.70
C SER A 943 -15.74 -48.87 -7.05
N ASN A 944 -14.92 -49.74 -6.45
CA ASN A 944 -15.32 -51.03 -5.88
C ASN A 944 -15.27 -51.09 -4.34
N ASN A 945 -14.85 -50.03 -3.64
CA ASN A 945 -14.74 -50.05 -2.18
C ASN A 945 -16.03 -49.54 -1.51
N LYS A 946 -17.01 -50.45 -1.37
CA LYS A 946 -18.30 -50.16 -0.72
C LYS A 946 -18.15 -49.73 0.73
N ASP A 947 -17.09 -50.14 1.42
CA ASP A 947 -16.90 -49.85 2.84
C ASP A 947 -16.32 -48.44 3.05
N LEU A 948 -15.40 -47.99 2.20
CA LEU A 948 -14.93 -46.61 2.20
C LEU A 948 -16.10 -45.61 1.98
N LEU A 949 -17.02 -45.90 1.06
CA LEU A 949 -18.19 -45.06 0.83
C LEU A 949 -19.13 -44.99 2.06
N LYS A 950 -19.25 -46.07 2.84
CA LYS A 950 -20.02 -46.04 4.10
C LYS A 950 -19.33 -45.19 5.15
N VAL A 951 -18.02 -45.33 5.27
CA VAL A 951 -17.16 -44.59 6.22
C VAL A 951 -17.23 -43.08 5.94
N ILE A 952 -17.20 -42.65 4.68
CA ILE A 952 -17.32 -41.24 4.31
C ILE A 952 -18.66 -40.63 4.77
N ASN A 953 -19.75 -41.39 4.70
CA ASN A 953 -21.07 -40.91 5.12
C ASN A 953 -21.25 -40.81 6.64
N LEU A 954 -20.30 -41.30 7.44
CA LEU A 954 -20.31 -41.17 8.90
C LEU A 954 -19.68 -39.85 9.38
N ALA A 955 -18.89 -39.19 8.54
CA ALA A 955 -18.34 -37.88 8.85
C ALA A 955 -19.43 -36.81 8.84
N ALA A 956 -19.49 -36.00 9.90
CA ALA A 956 -20.42 -34.87 9.96
C ALA A 956 -20.05 -33.77 8.96
N LEU A 957 -18.75 -33.53 8.80
CA LEU A 957 -18.22 -32.57 7.84
C LEU A 957 -17.49 -33.30 6.71
N ARG A 958 -17.85 -32.97 5.47
CA ARG A 958 -17.23 -33.51 4.26
C ARG A 958 -16.80 -32.34 3.38
N VAL A 959 -15.52 -32.29 3.07
CA VAL A 959 -14.89 -31.24 2.27
C VAL A 959 -14.40 -31.87 0.97
N PHE A 960 -14.99 -31.44 -0.14
CA PHE A 960 -14.59 -31.86 -1.47
C PHE A 960 -13.74 -30.75 -2.09
N LEU A 961 -12.44 -31.00 -2.21
CA LEU A 961 -11.52 -30.24 -3.06
C LEU A 961 -11.56 -30.86 -4.47
N GLN A 962 -10.91 -30.21 -5.45
CA GLN A 962 -10.94 -30.65 -6.85
C GLN A 962 -10.72 -32.18 -6.99
N PRO A 963 -11.74 -32.97 -7.33
CA PRO A 963 -11.63 -34.42 -7.42
C PRO A 963 -11.19 -34.85 -8.82
N ASP A 964 -10.64 -36.06 -8.94
CA ASP A 964 -10.43 -36.67 -10.25
C ASP A 964 -11.77 -37.00 -10.95
N THR A 965 -11.73 -37.23 -12.27
CA THR A 965 -12.93 -37.46 -13.09
C THR A 965 -13.77 -38.67 -12.66
N ILE A 966 -13.16 -39.71 -12.09
CA ILE A 966 -13.84 -40.93 -11.61
C ILE A 966 -14.52 -40.63 -10.27
N SER A 967 -13.79 -40.02 -9.34
CA SER A 967 -14.30 -39.58 -8.04
C SER A 967 -15.44 -38.57 -8.21
N ALA A 968 -15.33 -37.62 -9.15
CA ALA A 968 -16.35 -36.61 -9.46
C ALA A 968 -17.71 -37.24 -9.83
N LYS A 969 -17.72 -38.32 -10.60
CA LYS A 969 -18.96 -39.05 -10.95
C LYS A 969 -19.63 -39.67 -9.73
N SER A 970 -18.83 -40.25 -8.84
CA SER A 970 -19.31 -40.88 -7.60
C SER A 970 -19.86 -39.85 -6.62
N ILE A 971 -19.15 -38.73 -6.46
CA ILE A 971 -19.54 -37.59 -5.63
C ILE A 971 -20.83 -36.96 -6.16
N SER A 972 -20.88 -36.63 -7.46
CA SER A 972 -22.04 -36.04 -8.13
C SER A 972 -23.33 -36.81 -7.87
N LYS A 973 -23.27 -38.14 -7.94
CA LYS A 973 -24.40 -39.03 -7.65
C LYS A 973 -24.82 -39.00 -6.17
N ALA A 974 -23.88 -38.82 -5.25
CA ALA A 974 -24.15 -38.85 -3.82
C ALA A 974 -24.78 -37.54 -3.29
N ILE A 975 -24.42 -36.40 -3.88
CA ILE A 975 -24.78 -35.09 -3.33
C ILE A 975 -25.51 -34.16 -4.32
N GLY A 976 -25.74 -34.59 -5.56
CA GLY A 976 -26.61 -33.90 -6.51
C GLY A 976 -25.96 -32.72 -7.25
N VAL A 977 -24.62 -32.59 -7.20
CA VAL A 977 -23.88 -31.54 -7.90
C VAL A 977 -23.39 -32.03 -9.26
N PRO A 978 -23.46 -31.23 -10.35
CA PRO A 978 -22.97 -31.62 -11.66
C PRO A 978 -21.47 -32.01 -11.66
N VAL A 979 -21.12 -33.06 -12.40
CA VAL A 979 -19.72 -33.51 -12.55
C VAL A 979 -18.82 -32.39 -13.09
N THR A 980 -19.34 -31.59 -14.02
CA THR A 980 -18.61 -30.47 -14.64
C THR A 980 -18.16 -29.43 -13.61
N GLU A 981 -19.03 -29.12 -12.65
CA GLU A 981 -18.77 -28.13 -11.58
C GLU A 981 -17.70 -28.61 -10.60
N LEU A 982 -17.72 -29.91 -10.25
CA LEU A 982 -16.69 -30.53 -9.40
C LEU A 982 -15.33 -30.53 -10.10
N THR A 983 -15.27 -30.84 -11.39
CA THR A 983 -13.99 -30.88 -12.12
C THR A 983 -13.38 -29.51 -12.42
N SER A 984 -14.20 -28.44 -12.42
CA SER A 984 -13.77 -27.07 -12.71
C SER A 984 -13.29 -26.28 -11.48
N MET A 985 -13.20 -26.89 -10.30
CA MET A 985 -12.72 -26.23 -9.08
C MET A 985 -11.24 -25.85 -9.21
N GLU A 986 -10.87 -24.60 -8.92
CA GLU A 986 -9.46 -24.15 -8.97
C GLU A 986 -8.63 -24.66 -7.79
N GLN A 987 -7.35 -24.88 -8.03
CA GLN A 987 -6.36 -25.31 -7.02
C GLN A 987 -6.19 -24.24 -5.93
N ALA A 988 -6.30 -24.63 -4.66
CA ALA A 988 -6.19 -23.75 -3.48
C ALA A 988 -7.19 -22.58 -3.38
N SER A 989 -8.12 -22.41 -4.34
CA SER A 989 -9.36 -21.71 -4.02
C SER A 989 -10.17 -22.66 -3.14
N VAL A 990 -10.35 -22.32 -1.88
CA VAL A 990 -11.50 -22.84 -1.12
C VAL A 990 -12.73 -22.16 -1.72
N THR A 991 -13.01 -22.40 -3.01
CA THR A 991 -14.40 -22.39 -3.47
C THR A 991 -14.96 -23.64 -2.83
N SER A 992 -15.28 -23.56 -1.55
CA SER A 992 -15.94 -24.63 -0.83
C SER A 992 -17.29 -24.79 -1.50
N MET A 993 -17.38 -25.63 -2.53
CA MET A 993 -18.43 -26.64 -2.53
C MET A 993 -18.12 -27.63 -1.41
N ALA A 994 -18.07 -27.11 -0.18
CA ALA A 994 -18.54 -27.85 0.96
C ALA A 994 -20.02 -27.99 0.68
N ILE A 995 -20.37 -29.06 -0.04
CA ILE A 995 -21.73 -29.51 -0.07
C ILE A 995 -21.93 -30.07 1.33
N PHE A 996 -22.28 -29.16 2.23
CA PHE A 996 -22.57 -29.39 3.63
C PHE A 996 -23.81 -30.27 3.68
N THR A 997 -23.59 -31.56 3.49
CA THR A 997 -24.59 -32.56 3.76
C THR A 997 -24.49 -32.85 5.24
N THR A 998 -25.06 -31.96 6.06
CA THR A 998 -25.50 -32.37 7.39
C THR A 998 -26.55 -33.44 7.15
N THR A 999 -26.36 -34.63 7.72
CA THR A 999 -27.45 -35.59 7.83
C THR A 999 -28.60 -34.85 8.51
N LYS A 1000 -29.73 -34.67 7.78
CA LYS A 1000 -31.01 -34.32 8.38
C LYS A 1000 -31.33 -35.41 9.40
N ASN A 1001 -30.86 -35.26 10.63
CA ASN A 1001 -31.52 -35.88 11.75
C ASN A 1001 -32.64 -34.92 12.12
N THR A 1002 -33.84 -35.31 11.69
CA THR A 1002 -35.10 -34.84 12.28
C THR A 1002 -35.01 -34.88 13.80
N ALA A 1003 -34.97 -33.70 14.40
CA ALA A 1003 -35.74 -33.32 15.59
C ALA A 1003 -35.82 -31.79 15.64
#